data_AF-A0A6N6M824-F1
#
_entry.id   AF-A0A6N6M824-F1
#
_cell.length_a   1.000
_cell.length_b   1.000
_cell.length_c   1.000
_cell.angle_alpha   90.00
_cell.angle_beta   90.00
_cell.angle_gamma   90.00
#
_symmetry.space_group_name_H-M   'P 1'
#
loop_
_entity.id
_entity.type
_entity.pdbx_description
1 polymer ?
#
loop_
_entity_poly.entity_id
_entity_poly.type
_entity_poly.pdbx_seq_one_letter_code
_entity_poly.pdbx_strand_id
1 'polypeptide(L)'
;MNKEIFYKNDLYTLEWKYTELEFIELLDTFSALNNLITPFINNVTNSIYDSIKKNNTIKVTDFDLPNIADELERSLSHNQLYKSYKNHTEQSLSRFTFNKFLQRIFEQDGDNNESHTIQRYFHSWLEKKLAQNITQDSRFNSFEVLRSLMNKTQMLHVFYNHVILNIPKYWVKSKKTKWVEVTVSSEKLLESMRVYSKEYFENYIDSLQIQPKENLWSYTQEVTLNSDYIMLNHEFSFISSVLIKKDVSLWIEFWDNLKLPIIQDSVFHSLSDFRPHQYLELVNELVNKKKSFKSKLKVLLFILAKNFFDASLRLTERLSIYESPERKNERNKQFFHKGVKQQKEWNKEKKQYYDKIIKLLKKQLSNSEIEDWIFSYKPRTTNRQFKPNKIYNSEIKLLTKTYRKNSGLLKPDFRSFNLQKFNFYIEITQKKEDNELASSLLEAITNYISSDKFFWDKSYSEPYFSAFKGLGFILSKQDNPIQKGEELINNFKTIHQGWNPSKIDTTPLIKESFVCCGVALLIENDEAFKDKSQKEQFFKRLLNHILKQDRYSQFDNSEYYQMPLHLLFLVASKVFLDVKEYCEQQLIDYYDNLYSLLLILSSSEKSICDSSKMLINERLNREYLFLRKKLNNSNQADKVQELEKMLNVLNLGTKS
;
A
#
# COMPACT_ATOMS: atom_id res chain seq x y z
N MET A 1 13.30 -21.46 -5.37
CA MET A 1 12.92 -20.03 -5.28
C MET A 1 11.74 -19.73 -6.21
N ASN A 2 10.52 -19.77 -5.69
CA ASN A 2 9.29 -19.49 -6.43
C ASN A 2 9.09 -17.99 -6.67
N LYS A 3 9.84 -17.41 -7.62
CA LYS A 3 9.53 -16.10 -8.20
C LYS A 3 8.42 -16.16 -9.27
N GLU A 4 7.98 -17.36 -9.66
CA GLU A 4 6.99 -17.58 -10.73
C GLU A 4 5.51 -17.41 -10.31
N ILE A 5 5.22 -17.23 -9.02
CA ILE A 5 3.84 -17.20 -8.50
C ILE A 5 3.27 -15.76 -8.44
N PHE A 6 4.08 -14.74 -8.70
CA PHE A 6 3.70 -13.34 -8.47
C PHE A 6 2.79 -12.70 -9.51
N TYR A 7 2.34 -13.45 -10.51
CA TYR A 7 1.62 -12.86 -11.63
C TYR A 7 0.41 -13.70 -12.05
N LYS A 8 -0.78 -13.17 -11.78
CA LYS A 8 -2.04 -13.74 -12.27
C LYS A 8 -2.83 -12.75 -13.13
N ASN A 9 -2.53 -11.46 -12.95
CA ASN A 9 -3.28 -10.34 -13.52
C ASN A 9 -2.37 -9.21 -14.06
N ASP A 10 -1.07 -9.45 -14.22
CA ASP A 10 -0.21 -8.49 -14.90
C ASP A 10 -0.21 -8.77 -16.41
N LEU A 11 0.08 -7.74 -17.22
CA LEU A 11 0.03 -7.84 -18.68
C LEU A 11 0.97 -8.94 -19.21
N TYR A 12 2.16 -9.07 -18.65
CA TYR A 12 3.18 -10.04 -19.06
C TYR A 12 2.73 -11.50 -18.83
N THR A 13 1.95 -11.74 -17.77
CA THR A 13 1.50 -13.08 -17.41
C THR A 13 0.15 -13.42 -18.01
N LEU A 14 -0.70 -12.43 -18.27
CA LEU A 14 -1.80 -12.63 -19.20
C LEU A 14 -1.30 -12.91 -20.62
N GLU A 15 -0.15 -12.37 -21.04
CA GLU A 15 0.43 -12.68 -22.36
C GLU A 15 1.07 -14.08 -22.39
N TRP A 16 1.84 -14.48 -21.37
CA TRP A 16 2.60 -15.74 -21.40
C TRP A 16 1.82 -16.94 -20.82
N LYS A 17 1.31 -16.84 -19.59
CA LYS A 17 0.68 -17.96 -18.86
C LYS A 17 -0.73 -18.28 -19.35
N TYR A 18 -1.46 -17.29 -19.85
CA TYR A 18 -2.78 -17.58 -20.43
C TYR A 18 -2.63 -18.35 -21.75
N THR A 19 -1.64 -18.00 -22.58
CA THR A 19 -1.31 -18.74 -23.81
C THR A 19 -0.86 -20.17 -23.49
N GLU A 20 -0.06 -20.36 -22.43
CA GLU A 20 0.30 -21.68 -21.91
C GLU A 20 -0.94 -22.47 -21.48
N LEU A 21 -1.83 -21.88 -20.67
CA LEU A 21 -3.05 -22.53 -20.18
C LEU A 21 -4.00 -22.89 -21.33
N GLU A 22 -4.22 -22.01 -22.30
CA GLU A 22 -5.04 -22.30 -23.49
C GLU A 22 -4.44 -23.44 -24.31
N PHE A 23 -3.11 -23.52 -24.43
CA PHE A 23 -2.45 -24.62 -25.10
C PHE A 23 -2.61 -25.94 -24.34
N ILE A 24 -2.47 -25.93 -23.01
CA ILE A 24 -2.71 -27.10 -22.15
C ILE A 24 -4.17 -27.57 -22.26
N GLU A 25 -5.13 -26.64 -22.23
CA GLU A 25 -6.55 -26.93 -22.39
C GLU A 25 -6.85 -27.50 -23.79
N LEU A 26 -6.22 -26.96 -24.83
CA LEU A 26 -6.30 -27.51 -26.18
C LEU A 26 -5.83 -28.96 -26.23
N LEU A 27 -4.67 -29.27 -25.64
CA LEU A 27 -4.16 -30.66 -25.58
C LEU A 27 -5.10 -31.60 -24.82
N ASP A 28 -5.80 -31.11 -23.80
CA ASP A 28 -6.79 -31.90 -23.07
C ASP A 28 -8.03 -32.24 -23.92
N THR A 29 -8.34 -31.49 -24.97
CA THR A 29 -9.46 -31.79 -25.88
C THR A 29 -9.18 -32.97 -26.81
N PHE A 30 -7.91 -33.34 -27.03
CA PHE A 30 -7.52 -34.41 -27.94
C PHE A 30 -7.56 -35.78 -27.25
N SER A 31 -8.70 -36.47 -27.32
CA SER A 31 -8.91 -37.76 -26.65
C SER A 31 -7.88 -38.84 -27.04
N ALA A 32 -7.52 -38.93 -28.33
CA ALA A 32 -6.53 -39.87 -28.84
C ALA A 32 -5.14 -39.63 -28.20
N LEU A 33 -4.68 -38.38 -28.16
CA LEU A 33 -3.43 -38.01 -27.53
C LEU A 33 -3.42 -38.36 -26.03
N ASN A 34 -4.52 -38.06 -25.32
CA ASN A 34 -4.67 -38.39 -23.90
C ASN A 34 -4.64 -39.90 -23.63
N ASN A 35 -5.27 -40.70 -24.48
CA ASN A 35 -5.26 -42.16 -24.35
C ASN A 35 -3.85 -42.73 -24.52
N LEU A 36 -3.04 -42.17 -25.44
CA LEU A 36 -1.67 -42.63 -25.68
C LEU A 36 -0.70 -42.29 -24.53
N ILE A 37 -0.88 -41.14 -23.87
CA ILE A 37 0.02 -40.73 -22.78
C ILE A 37 -0.36 -41.29 -21.41
N THR A 38 -1.61 -41.72 -21.21
CA THR A 38 -2.10 -42.20 -19.91
C THR A 38 -1.29 -43.39 -19.36
N PRO A 39 -0.95 -44.43 -20.15
CA PRO A 39 -0.09 -45.52 -19.67
C PRO A 39 1.29 -45.04 -19.21
N PHE A 40 1.89 -44.09 -19.93
CA PHE A 40 3.17 -43.49 -19.57
C PHE A 40 3.08 -42.75 -18.23
N ILE A 41 2.07 -41.88 -18.05
CA ILE A 41 1.85 -41.15 -16.80
C ILE A 41 1.58 -42.11 -15.63
N ASN A 42 0.84 -43.19 -15.85
CA ASN A 42 0.63 -44.25 -14.86
C ASN A 42 1.94 -44.94 -14.46
N ASN A 43 2.79 -45.27 -15.43
CA ASN A 43 4.09 -45.88 -15.17
C ASN A 43 5.00 -44.94 -14.36
N VAL A 44 5.06 -43.65 -14.74
CA VAL A 44 5.80 -42.62 -13.98
C VAL A 44 5.26 -42.49 -12.56
N THR A 45 3.93 -42.50 -12.39
CA THR A 45 3.29 -42.41 -11.06
C THR A 45 3.66 -43.61 -10.18
N ASN A 46 3.60 -44.83 -10.72
CA ASN A 46 4.01 -46.05 -10.02
C ASN A 46 5.47 -45.99 -9.61
N SER A 47 6.33 -45.59 -10.53
CA SER A 47 7.77 -45.46 -10.31
C SER A 47 8.10 -44.42 -9.23
N ILE A 48 7.43 -43.28 -9.22
CA ILE A 48 7.56 -42.29 -8.15
C ILE A 48 7.17 -42.91 -6.80
N TYR A 49 6.03 -43.60 -6.73
CA TYR A 49 5.57 -44.23 -5.49
C TYR A 49 6.57 -45.26 -4.97
N ASP A 50 7.03 -46.17 -5.83
CA ASP A 50 8.01 -47.19 -5.49
C ASP A 50 9.34 -46.55 -5.04
N SER A 51 9.79 -45.50 -5.72
CA SER A 51 11.00 -44.76 -5.34
C SER A 51 10.85 -44.07 -3.98
N ILE A 52 9.65 -43.61 -3.61
CA ILE A 52 9.37 -43.03 -2.29
C ILE A 52 9.33 -44.12 -1.20
N LYS A 53 8.68 -45.26 -1.47
CA LYS A 53 8.45 -46.29 -0.45
C LYS A 53 9.63 -47.24 -0.25
N LYS A 54 10.31 -47.61 -1.33
CA LYS A 54 11.38 -48.61 -1.34
C LYS A 54 12.77 -47.98 -1.40
N ASN A 55 12.86 -46.66 -1.58
CA ASN A 55 14.09 -45.91 -1.79
C ASN A 55 14.90 -46.42 -3.00
N ASN A 56 14.21 -46.91 -4.03
CA ASN A 56 14.84 -47.41 -5.25
C ASN A 56 15.29 -46.25 -6.15
N THR A 57 16.52 -46.36 -6.67
CA THR A 57 17.01 -45.54 -7.78
C THR A 57 16.37 -46.01 -9.08
N ILE A 58 15.77 -45.10 -9.82
CA ILE A 58 15.09 -45.38 -11.10
C ILE A 58 15.87 -44.66 -12.19
N LYS A 59 16.19 -45.36 -13.28
CA LYS A 59 16.89 -44.76 -14.42
C LYS A 59 15.88 -44.29 -15.47
N VAL A 60 16.18 -43.18 -16.14
CA VAL A 60 15.34 -42.66 -17.23
C VAL A 60 15.20 -43.68 -18.37
N THR A 61 16.21 -44.52 -18.58
CA THR A 61 16.21 -45.60 -19.57
C THR A 61 15.20 -46.71 -19.30
N ASP A 62 14.65 -46.79 -18.09
CA ASP A 62 13.70 -47.83 -17.69
C ASP A 62 12.27 -47.54 -18.17
N PHE A 63 12.04 -46.39 -18.82
CA PHE A 63 10.74 -45.97 -19.32
C PHE A 63 10.61 -46.12 -20.83
N ASP A 64 9.58 -46.87 -21.25
CA ASP A 64 9.13 -46.87 -22.64
C ASP A 64 8.43 -45.54 -22.96
N LEU A 65 9.03 -44.76 -23.87
CA LEU A 65 8.48 -43.48 -24.29
C LEU A 65 7.30 -43.69 -25.26
N PRO A 66 6.16 -43.02 -25.05
CA PRO A 66 5.00 -43.19 -25.92
C PRO A 66 5.27 -42.55 -27.28
N ASN A 67 4.99 -43.30 -28.37
CA ASN A 67 5.07 -42.76 -29.72
C ASN A 67 3.79 -41.97 -30.05
N ILE A 68 3.86 -40.65 -29.91
CA ILE A 68 2.74 -39.72 -30.16
C ILE A 68 3.00 -38.77 -31.33
N ALA A 69 4.07 -38.97 -32.09
CA ALA A 69 4.50 -38.01 -33.12
C ALA A 69 3.41 -37.78 -34.18
N ASP A 70 2.80 -38.85 -34.69
CA ASP A 70 1.76 -38.77 -35.71
C ASP A 70 0.48 -38.10 -35.19
N GLU A 71 0.11 -38.37 -33.94
CA GLU A 71 -1.08 -37.77 -33.32
C GLU A 71 -0.86 -36.30 -32.98
N LEU A 72 0.35 -35.91 -32.59
CA LEU A 72 0.73 -34.50 -32.42
C LEU A 72 0.67 -33.76 -33.75
N GLU A 73 1.18 -34.36 -34.82
CA GLU A 73 1.10 -33.77 -36.16
C GLU A 73 -0.35 -33.55 -36.58
N ARG A 74 -1.18 -34.59 -36.44
CA ARG A 74 -2.61 -34.52 -36.77
C ARG A 74 -3.33 -33.44 -35.94
N SER A 75 -3.08 -33.39 -34.64
CA SER A 75 -3.80 -32.51 -33.70
C SER A 75 -3.31 -31.06 -33.71
N LEU A 76 -2.02 -30.82 -33.99
CA LEU A 76 -1.39 -29.50 -33.91
C LEU A 76 -0.93 -28.96 -35.27
N SER A 77 -1.26 -29.63 -36.38
CA SER A 77 -0.89 -29.20 -37.75
C SER A 77 -1.29 -27.77 -38.10
N HIS A 78 -2.26 -27.17 -37.41
CA HIS A 78 -2.70 -25.79 -37.61
C HIS A 78 -2.21 -24.82 -36.53
N ASN A 79 -1.56 -25.33 -35.48
CA ASN A 79 -1.01 -24.52 -34.40
C ASN A 79 0.31 -23.85 -34.85
N GLN A 80 0.40 -22.53 -34.70
CA GLN A 80 1.55 -21.75 -35.15
C GLN A 80 2.85 -22.09 -34.40
N LEU A 81 2.77 -22.38 -33.09
CA LEU A 81 3.95 -22.75 -32.31
C LEU A 81 4.50 -24.11 -32.75
N TYR A 82 3.62 -25.05 -33.06
CA TYR A 82 4.01 -26.39 -33.53
C TYR A 82 4.60 -26.34 -34.95
N LYS A 83 3.99 -25.59 -35.87
CA LYS A 83 4.56 -25.34 -37.22
C LYS A 83 5.94 -24.69 -37.14
N SER A 84 6.07 -23.66 -36.31
CA SER A 84 7.34 -22.96 -36.11
C SER A 84 8.41 -23.90 -35.57
N TYR A 85 8.09 -24.73 -34.57
CA TYR A 85 9.02 -25.73 -34.04
C TYR A 85 9.49 -26.69 -35.13
N LYS A 86 8.56 -27.33 -35.86
CA LYS A 86 8.89 -28.31 -36.91
C LYS A 86 9.76 -27.73 -38.04
N ASN A 87 9.56 -26.45 -38.37
CA ASN A 87 10.33 -25.79 -39.43
C ASN A 87 11.77 -25.42 -39.01
N HIS A 88 12.07 -25.39 -37.71
CA HIS A 88 13.34 -24.89 -37.18
C HIS A 88 14.14 -25.94 -36.40
N THR A 89 13.61 -27.14 -36.21
CA THR A 89 14.32 -28.22 -35.51
C THR A 89 13.99 -29.60 -36.08
N GLU A 90 15.02 -30.44 -36.16
CA GLU A 90 14.90 -31.87 -36.48
C GLU A 90 14.61 -32.71 -35.22
N GLN A 91 14.67 -32.09 -34.03
CA GLN A 91 14.43 -32.78 -32.78
C GLN A 91 12.94 -33.11 -32.61
N SER A 92 12.64 -34.34 -32.21
CA SER A 92 11.28 -34.75 -31.86
C SER A 92 10.80 -34.07 -30.57
N LEU A 93 9.69 -33.33 -30.66
CA LEU A 93 9.07 -32.64 -29.52
C LEU A 93 8.73 -33.63 -28.40
N SER A 94 8.11 -34.75 -28.73
CA SER A 94 7.71 -35.79 -27.77
C SER A 94 8.91 -36.45 -27.12
N ARG A 95 9.90 -36.89 -27.92
CA ARG A 95 11.09 -37.55 -27.37
C ARG A 95 11.89 -36.64 -26.44
N PHE A 96 12.09 -35.39 -26.83
CA PHE A 96 12.79 -34.42 -25.98
C PHE A 96 12.02 -34.18 -24.69
N THR A 97 10.72 -33.88 -24.78
CA THR A 97 9.93 -33.49 -23.61
C THR A 97 9.71 -34.63 -22.62
N PHE A 98 9.50 -35.87 -23.08
CA PHE A 98 9.39 -37.00 -22.16
C PHE A 98 10.71 -37.30 -21.45
N ASN A 99 11.84 -37.31 -22.16
CA ASN A 99 13.15 -37.54 -21.54
C ASN A 99 13.44 -36.45 -20.50
N LYS A 100 13.28 -35.18 -20.87
CA LYS A 100 13.55 -34.08 -19.95
C LYS A 100 12.63 -34.11 -18.73
N PHE A 101 11.36 -34.46 -18.92
CA PHE A 101 10.40 -34.66 -17.82
C PHE A 101 10.84 -35.75 -16.85
N LEU A 102 11.31 -36.91 -17.35
CA LEU A 102 11.84 -38.00 -16.50
C LEU A 102 13.14 -37.60 -15.80
N GLN A 103 14.05 -36.93 -16.50
CA GLN A 103 15.32 -36.42 -15.93
C GLN A 103 15.08 -35.45 -14.77
N ARG A 104 14.10 -34.53 -14.91
CA ARG A 104 13.70 -33.63 -13.81
C ARG A 104 13.23 -34.36 -12.57
N ILE A 105 12.51 -35.47 -12.73
CA ILE A 105 11.93 -36.23 -11.61
C ILE A 105 12.98 -37.16 -10.97
N PHE A 106 13.69 -37.95 -11.77
CA PHE A 106 14.52 -39.06 -11.27
C PHE A 106 16.01 -38.71 -11.18
N GLU A 107 16.50 -37.79 -12.01
CA GLU A 107 17.90 -37.34 -12.02
C GLU A 107 18.08 -35.96 -11.38
N GLN A 108 16.98 -35.28 -10.99
CA GLN A 108 16.98 -33.92 -10.44
C GLN A 108 17.67 -32.90 -11.36
N ASP A 109 17.56 -33.10 -12.67
CA ASP A 109 18.12 -32.23 -13.69
C ASP A 109 17.45 -30.84 -13.67
N GLY A 110 18.20 -29.84 -13.23
CA GLY A 110 17.77 -28.44 -13.16
C GLY A 110 18.10 -27.62 -14.41
N ASP A 111 18.74 -28.20 -15.43
CA ASP A 111 19.15 -27.44 -16.61
C ASP A 111 17.92 -27.04 -17.44
N ASN A 112 17.83 -25.77 -17.83
CA ASN A 112 16.75 -25.26 -18.66
C ASN A 112 17.22 -25.20 -20.12
N ASN A 113 17.18 -26.35 -20.81
CA ASN A 113 17.61 -26.49 -22.20
C ASN A 113 16.44 -26.46 -23.20
N GLU A 114 15.25 -26.06 -22.76
CA GLU A 114 14.11 -25.81 -23.65
C GLU A 114 14.29 -24.52 -24.46
N SER A 115 14.79 -24.66 -25.68
CA SER A 115 15.00 -23.55 -26.62
C SER A 115 13.70 -23.03 -27.26
N HIS A 116 12.60 -23.78 -27.17
CA HIS A 116 11.32 -23.42 -27.79
C HIS A 116 10.15 -23.38 -26.80
N THR A 117 9.30 -22.36 -26.93
CA THR A 117 8.11 -22.15 -26.07
C THR A 117 7.18 -23.37 -26.01
N ILE A 118 6.99 -24.07 -27.13
CA ILE A 118 6.10 -25.26 -27.17
C ILE A 118 6.61 -26.41 -26.30
N GLN A 119 7.93 -26.57 -26.13
CA GLN A 119 8.50 -27.60 -25.25
C GLN A 119 8.10 -27.33 -23.80
N ARG A 120 8.17 -26.07 -23.36
CA ARG A 120 7.75 -25.66 -22.02
C ARG A 120 6.26 -25.91 -21.79
N TYR A 121 5.40 -25.54 -22.74
CA TYR A 121 3.95 -25.76 -22.61
C TYR A 121 3.59 -27.25 -22.58
N PHE A 122 4.30 -28.07 -23.36
CA PHE A 122 4.13 -29.52 -23.34
C PHE A 122 4.57 -30.12 -22.00
N HIS A 123 5.68 -29.67 -21.41
CA HIS A 123 6.08 -30.06 -20.05
C HIS A 123 5.01 -29.71 -19.01
N SER A 124 4.49 -28.47 -19.04
CA SER A 124 3.43 -28.06 -18.12
C SER A 124 2.16 -28.93 -18.26
N TRP A 125 1.85 -29.39 -19.47
CA TRP A 125 0.78 -30.37 -19.70
C TRP A 125 1.09 -31.74 -19.08
N LEU A 126 2.31 -32.28 -19.24
CA LEU A 126 2.73 -33.53 -18.59
C LEU A 126 2.72 -33.43 -17.06
N GLU A 127 3.19 -32.32 -16.52
CA GLU A 127 3.16 -32.01 -15.08
C GLU A 127 1.71 -31.96 -14.55
N LYS A 128 0.79 -31.34 -15.31
CA LYS A 128 -0.65 -31.34 -14.98
C LYS A 128 -1.22 -32.76 -14.95
N LYS A 129 -0.91 -33.59 -15.95
CA LYS A 129 -1.39 -34.98 -16.04
C LYS A 129 -0.85 -35.83 -14.90
N LEU A 130 0.43 -35.72 -14.59
CA LEU A 130 1.04 -36.41 -13.46
C LEU A 130 0.41 -35.99 -12.13
N ALA A 131 0.23 -34.68 -11.91
CA ALA A 131 -0.40 -34.17 -10.69
C ALA A 131 -1.83 -34.71 -10.53
N GLN A 132 -2.63 -34.69 -11.60
CA GLN A 132 -3.98 -35.25 -11.60
C GLN A 132 -3.97 -36.74 -11.23
N ASN A 133 -3.12 -37.53 -11.90
CA ASN A 133 -3.03 -38.96 -11.67
C ASN A 133 -2.64 -39.29 -10.22
N ILE A 134 -1.63 -38.60 -9.69
CA ILE A 134 -1.19 -38.73 -8.29
C ILE A 134 -2.33 -38.40 -7.31
N THR A 135 -3.07 -37.31 -7.55
CA THR A 135 -4.15 -36.91 -6.63
C THR A 135 -5.39 -37.81 -6.67
N GLN A 136 -5.52 -38.64 -7.72
CA GLN A 136 -6.55 -39.68 -7.82
C GLN A 136 -6.10 -41.00 -7.19
N ASP A 137 -4.79 -41.20 -7.04
CA ASP A 137 -4.21 -42.40 -6.47
C ASP A 137 -4.17 -42.36 -4.94
N SER A 138 -5.01 -43.18 -4.31
CA SER A 138 -5.11 -43.29 -2.84
C SER A 138 -3.80 -43.65 -2.14
N ARG A 139 -2.83 -44.26 -2.84
CA ARG A 139 -1.51 -44.60 -2.27
C ARG A 139 -0.72 -43.36 -1.83
N PHE A 140 -0.99 -42.20 -2.44
CA PHE A 140 -0.35 -40.92 -2.12
C PHE A 140 -1.06 -40.14 -1.00
N ASN A 141 -2.11 -40.67 -0.38
CA ASN A 141 -2.94 -39.92 0.58
C ASN A 141 -2.26 -39.59 1.92
N SER A 142 -1.08 -40.16 2.21
CA SER A 142 -0.38 -39.93 3.47
C SER A 142 0.53 -38.71 3.37
N PHE A 143 0.54 -37.89 4.43
CA PHE A 143 1.36 -36.69 4.53
C PHE A 143 2.85 -36.98 4.29
N GLU A 144 3.37 -38.08 4.82
CA GLU A 144 4.77 -38.49 4.64
C GLU A 144 5.12 -38.73 3.17
N VAL A 145 4.23 -39.41 2.43
CA VAL A 145 4.40 -39.66 1.00
C VAL A 145 4.30 -38.36 0.19
N LEU A 146 3.36 -37.46 0.53
CA LEU A 146 3.26 -36.16 -0.12
C LEU A 146 4.51 -35.31 0.12
N ARG A 147 5.08 -35.33 1.32
CA ARG A 147 6.33 -34.63 1.65
C ARG A 147 7.49 -35.15 0.80
N SER A 148 7.67 -36.47 0.72
CA SER A 148 8.70 -37.08 -0.14
C SER A 148 8.45 -36.81 -1.63
N LEU A 149 7.19 -36.77 -2.05
CA LEU A 149 6.81 -36.41 -3.41
C LEU A 149 7.28 -34.99 -3.75
N MET A 150 7.02 -34.00 -2.89
CA MET A 150 7.45 -32.62 -3.14
C MET A 150 8.95 -32.49 -3.33
N ASN A 151 9.75 -33.22 -2.54
CA ASN A 151 11.21 -33.23 -2.69
C ASN A 151 11.63 -33.86 -4.02
N LYS A 152 11.00 -34.96 -4.44
CA LYS A 152 11.32 -35.62 -5.73
C LYS A 152 10.89 -34.78 -6.93
N THR A 153 9.84 -33.98 -6.80
CA THR A 153 9.30 -33.17 -7.90
C THR A 153 9.69 -31.69 -7.80
N GLN A 154 10.73 -31.34 -7.04
CA GLN A 154 11.11 -29.94 -6.83
C GLN A 154 11.56 -29.23 -8.12
N MET A 155 12.01 -29.99 -9.13
CA MET A 155 12.40 -29.47 -10.46
C MET A 155 11.20 -29.31 -11.41
N LEU A 156 9.98 -29.63 -10.98
CA LEU A 156 8.76 -29.44 -11.76
C LEU A 156 8.11 -28.10 -11.39
N HIS A 157 7.98 -27.21 -12.38
CA HIS A 157 7.63 -25.80 -12.17
C HIS A 157 6.14 -25.57 -11.87
N VAL A 158 5.26 -26.31 -12.54
CA VAL A 158 3.79 -26.13 -12.51
C VAL A 158 3.10 -27.26 -11.74
N PHE A 159 3.74 -28.42 -11.61
CA PHE A 159 3.25 -29.62 -10.91
C PHE A 159 2.69 -29.31 -9.53
N TYR A 160 3.46 -28.57 -8.71
CA TYR A 160 3.09 -28.20 -7.35
C TYR A 160 1.73 -27.49 -7.27
N ASN A 161 1.48 -26.55 -8.18
CA ASN A 161 0.22 -25.82 -8.26
C ASN A 161 -0.94 -26.74 -8.61
N HIS A 162 -0.74 -27.69 -9.53
CA HIS A 162 -1.75 -28.67 -9.90
C HIS A 162 -2.01 -29.68 -8.77
N VAL A 163 -0.99 -30.13 -8.03
CA VAL A 163 -1.19 -31.01 -6.86
C VAL A 163 -2.05 -30.30 -5.82
N ILE A 164 -1.70 -29.08 -5.42
CA ILE A 164 -2.48 -28.29 -4.46
C ILE A 164 -3.94 -28.13 -4.90
N LEU A 165 -4.17 -27.85 -6.20
CA LEU A 165 -5.51 -27.67 -6.75
C LEU A 165 -6.32 -28.97 -6.77
N ASN A 166 -5.68 -30.13 -6.97
CA ASN A 166 -6.39 -31.40 -7.16
C ASN A 166 -6.43 -32.31 -5.92
N ILE A 167 -5.65 -32.04 -4.85
CA ILE A 167 -5.73 -32.82 -3.60
C ILE A 167 -7.19 -32.90 -3.12
N PRO A 168 -7.75 -34.11 -2.90
CA PRO A 168 -9.13 -34.24 -2.45
C PRO A 168 -9.34 -33.72 -1.03
N LYS A 169 -10.49 -33.08 -0.78
CA LYS A 169 -10.83 -32.55 0.56
C LYS A 169 -10.85 -33.64 1.64
N TYR A 170 -11.20 -34.88 1.28
CA TYR A 170 -11.24 -36.00 2.22
C TYR A 170 -9.84 -36.47 2.67
N TRP A 171 -8.78 -36.26 1.87
CA TRP A 171 -7.39 -36.54 2.29
C TRP A 171 -6.97 -35.64 3.46
N VAL A 172 -7.38 -34.37 3.39
CA VAL A 172 -7.11 -33.40 4.45
C VAL A 172 -7.92 -33.71 5.70
N LYS A 173 -9.23 -33.97 5.54
CA LYS A 173 -10.14 -34.21 6.67
C LYS A 173 -9.86 -35.51 7.43
N SER A 174 -9.52 -36.59 6.72
CA SER A 174 -9.26 -37.90 7.35
C SER A 174 -8.05 -37.93 8.26
N LYS A 175 -7.08 -37.03 8.06
CA LYS A 175 -5.84 -36.94 8.86
C LYS A 175 -5.61 -35.53 9.40
N LYS A 176 -6.69 -34.87 9.84
CA LYS A 176 -6.70 -33.46 10.29
C LYS A 176 -5.46 -33.08 11.12
N THR A 177 -5.16 -33.84 12.17
CA THR A 177 -4.08 -33.53 13.12
C THR A 177 -2.73 -33.35 12.43
N LYS A 178 -2.40 -34.24 11.48
CA LYS A 178 -1.11 -34.17 10.74
C LYS A 178 -0.95 -32.91 9.88
N TRP A 179 -2.06 -32.31 9.45
CA TRP A 179 -2.03 -31.11 8.63
C TRP A 179 -1.95 -29.82 9.43
N VAL A 180 -2.43 -29.83 10.68
CA VAL A 180 -2.51 -28.60 11.51
C VAL A 180 -1.46 -28.55 12.61
N GLU A 181 -0.90 -29.69 12.99
CA GLU A 181 0.06 -29.80 14.09
C GLU A 181 1.43 -29.21 13.71
N VAL A 182 1.96 -28.39 14.60
CA VAL A 182 3.27 -27.76 14.47
C VAL A 182 4.09 -28.13 15.71
N THR A 183 4.95 -29.14 15.59
CA THR A 183 5.77 -29.70 16.67
C THR A 183 7.25 -29.33 16.57
N VAL A 184 7.63 -28.57 15.55
CA VAL A 184 9.01 -28.13 15.32
C VAL A 184 9.27 -26.78 15.97
N SER A 185 10.55 -26.44 16.20
CA SER A 185 10.96 -25.12 16.67
C SER A 185 10.65 -24.04 15.63
N SER A 186 10.53 -22.79 16.08
CA SER A 186 10.27 -21.64 15.21
C SER A 186 11.29 -21.47 14.10
N GLU A 187 12.57 -21.78 14.34
CA GLU A 187 13.61 -21.76 13.30
C GLU A 187 13.33 -22.78 12.18
N LYS A 188 12.88 -23.98 12.53
CA LYS A 188 12.60 -25.05 11.56
C LYS A 188 11.35 -24.78 10.73
N LEU A 189 10.48 -23.86 11.15
CA LEU A 189 9.34 -23.42 10.37
C LEU A 189 9.74 -22.63 9.13
N LEU A 190 10.94 -22.04 9.15
CA LEU A 190 11.36 -21.03 8.19
C LEU A 190 12.40 -21.59 7.22
N GLU A 191 12.44 -21.03 6.02
CA GLU A 191 13.50 -21.32 5.06
C GLU A 191 14.84 -20.81 5.61
N SER A 192 15.93 -21.55 5.36
CA SER A 192 17.25 -21.19 5.87
C SER A 192 17.74 -19.87 5.26
N MET A 193 17.50 -18.76 5.94
CA MET A 193 18.11 -17.47 5.64
C MET A 193 19.19 -17.20 6.69
N ARG A 194 20.32 -16.62 6.27
CA ARG A 194 21.49 -16.33 7.14
C ARG A 194 21.18 -15.42 8.36
N VAL A 195 19.96 -14.89 8.47
CA VAL A 195 19.57 -13.82 9.40
C VAL A 195 18.84 -14.34 10.65
N TYR A 196 18.18 -15.51 10.60
CA TYR A 196 17.27 -15.93 11.66
C TYR A 196 17.79 -17.16 12.41
N SER A 197 18.64 -16.92 13.41
CA SER A 197 19.13 -17.93 14.34
C SER A 197 18.16 -18.16 15.51
N LYS A 198 18.40 -19.20 16.31
CA LYS A 198 17.72 -19.42 17.59
C LYS A 198 17.75 -18.20 18.50
N GLU A 199 18.91 -17.57 18.59
CA GLU A 199 19.15 -16.36 19.38
C GLU A 199 18.27 -15.19 18.92
N TYR A 200 18.05 -15.04 17.62
CA TYR A 200 17.10 -14.03 17.10
C TYR A 200 15.68 -14.27 17.64
N PHE A 201 15.20 -15.52 17.62
CA PHE A 201 13.85 -15.84 18.10
C PHE A 201 13.73 -15.77 19.62
N GLU A 202 14.77 -16.13 20.37
CA GLU A 202 14.82 -15.95 21.82
C GLU A 202 14.71 -14.47 22.17
N ASN A 203 15.55 -13.62 21.56
CA ASN A 203 15.50 -12.16 21.73
C ASN A 203 14.15 -11.57 21.29
N TYR A 204 13.56 -12.09 20.20
CA TYR A 204 12.23 -11.68 19.76
C TYR A 204 11.17 -12.04 20.80
N ILE A 205 11.16 -13.27 21.33
CA ILE A 205 10.22 -13.70 22.36
C ILE A 205 10.35 -12.84 23.62
N ASP A 206 11.59 -12.53 24.03
CA ASP A 206 11.84 -11.65 25.16
C ASP A 206 11.31 -10.23 24.88
N SER A 207 11.54 -9.72 23.67
CA SER A 207 10.98 -8.42 23.27
C SER A 207 9.45 -8.42 23.33
N LEU A 208 8.76 -9.48 22.91
CA LEU A 208 7.29 -9.59 22.96
C LEU A 208 6.71 -9.42 24.38
N GLN A 209 7.49 -9.79 25.40
CA GLN A 209 7.06 -9.68 26.79
C GLN A 209 7.14 -8.24 27.29
N ILE A 210 8.11 -7.47 26.79
CA ILE A 210 8.40 -6.09 27.20
C ILE A 210 7.55 -5.08 26.42
N GLN A 211 7.10 -5.43 25.21
CA GLN A 211 6.31 -4.55 24.35
C GLN A 211 4.98 -4.10 25.00
N PRO A 212 4.68 -2.78 25.03
CA PRO A 212 3.43 -2.28 25.59
C PRO A 212 2.23 -2.77 24.79
N LYS A 213 1.23 -3.32 25.50
CA LYS A 213 0.01 -3.94 24.92
C LYS A 213 -1.22 -3.02 24.97
N GLU A 214 -1.01 -1.74 25.27
CA GLU A 214 -2.06 -0.73 25.44
C GLU A 214 -2.79 -0.42 24.13
N ASN A 215 -2.02 -0.20 23.06
CA ASN A 215 -2.54 -0.12 21.69
C ASN A 215 -2.23 -1.43 20.97
N LEU A 216 -3.25 -2.28 20.79
CA LEU A 216 -3.07 -3.58 20.15
C LEU A 216 -2.70 -3.50 18.68
N TRP A 217 -3.09 -2.44 17.98
CA TRP A 217 -2.67 -2.24 16.60
C TRP A 217 -1.19 -1.88 16.54
N SER A 218 -0.73 -0.91 17.34
CA SER A 218 0.70 -0.55 17.41
C SER A 218 1.57 -1.75 17.82
N TYR A 219 1.12 -2.51 18.84
CA TYR A 219 1.75 -3.77 19.21
C TYR A 219 1.84 -4.72 17.99
N THR A 220 0.74 -4.92 17.26
CA THR A 220 0.71 -5.81 16.08
C THR A 220 1.67 -5.33 14.98
N GLN A 221 1.75 -4.03 14.72
CA GLN A 221 2.67 -3.47 13.73
C GLN A 221 4.13 -3.74 14.12
N GLU A 222 4.48 -3.52 15.38
CA GLU A 222 5.85 -3.68 15.86
C GLU A 222 6.30 -5.14 15.86
N VAL A 223 5.45 -6.05 16.36
CA VAL A 223 5.79 -7.48 16.43
C VAL A 223 5.75 -8.17 15.07
N THR A 224 5.24 -7.51 14.03
CA THR A 224 5.24 -8.00 12.63
C THR A 224 6.12 -7.17 11.70
N LEU A 225 6.94 -6.25 12.22
CA LEU A 225 7.70 -5.30 11.40
C LEU A 225 8.61 -5.98 10.36
N ASN A 226 9.20 -7.12 10.72
CA ASN A 226 10.18 -7.84 9.88
C ASN A 226 9.60 -9.09 9.20
N SER A 227 8.28 -9.28 9.21
CA SER A 227 7.64 -10.47 8.64
C SER A 227 7.88 -10.63 7.14
N ASP A 228 7.97 -9.51 6.39
CA ASP A 228 8.25 -9.49 4.95
C ASP A 228 9.60 -10.13 4.58
N TYR A 229 10.53 -10.23 5.55
CA TYR A 229 11.86 -10.80 5.36
C TYR A 229 11.96 -12.27 5.78
N ILE A 230 10.84 -12.88 6.16
CA ILE A 230 10.76 -14.27 6.62
C ILE A 230 9.81 -15.04 5.71
N MET A 231 10.15 -16.31 5.43
CA MET A 231 9.30 -17.21 4.66
C MET A 231 9.22 -18.57 5.33
N LEU A 232 8.02 -19.17 5.32
CA LEU A 232 7.86 -20.57 5.68
C LEU A 232 8.73 -21.44 4.76
N ASN A 233 9.28 -22.52 5.32
CA ASN A 233 9.95 -23.54 4.54
C ASN A 233 8.98 -24.21 3.55
N HIS A 234 9.51 -25.00 2.61
CA HIS A 234 8.71 -25.64 1.57
C HIS A 234 7.56 -26.53 2.10
N GLU A 235 7.78 -27.23 3.21
CA GLU A 235 6.78 -28.12 3.81
C GLU A 235 5.58 -27.34 4.39
N PHE A 236 5.84 -26.34 5.23
CA PHE A 236 4.78 -25.55 5.86
C PHE A 236 4.10 -24.60 4.86
N SER A 237 4.84 -24.13 3.85
CA SER A 237 4.28 -23.41 2.71
C SER A 237 3.29 -24.30 1.93
N PHE A 238 3.62 -25.58 1.72
CA PHE A 238 2.72 -26.56 1.09
C PHE A 238 1.47 -26.84 1.92
N ILE A 239 1.64 -27.10 3.22
CA ILE A 239 0.52 -27.29 4.15
C ILE A 239 -0.43 -26.10 4.08
N SER A 240 0.10 -24.89 4.23
CA SER A 240 -0.68 -23.64 4.16
C SER A 240 -1.42 -23.51 2.83
N SER A 241 -0.74 -23.77 1.71
CA SER A 241 -1.31 -23.69 0.35
C SER A 241 -2.44 -24.68 0.10
N VAL A 242 -2.31 -25.91 0.60
CA VAL A 242 -3.36 -26.94 0.50
C VAL A 242 -4.54 -26.55 1.38
N LEU A 243 -4.29 -26.22 2.65
CA LEU A 243 -5.34 -25.96 3.62
C LEU A 243 -6.21 -24.76 3.23
N ILE A 244 -5.63 -23.65 2.77
CA ILE A 244 -6.42 -22.46 2.43
C ILE A 244 -7.40 -22.72 1.26
N LYS A 245 -7.06 -23.65 0.35
CA LYS A 245 -7.94 -24.00 -0.79
C LYS A 245 -8.94 -25.09 -0.46
N LYS A 246 -8.65 -25.96 0.51
CA LYS A 246 -9.46 -27.17 0.79
C LYS A 246 -10.36 -26.99 2.02
N ASP A 247 -9.85 -26.35 3.06
CA ASP A 247 -10.58 -26.14 4.31
C ASP A 247 -10.01 -24.95 5.11
N VAL A 248 -10.64 -23.78 4.95
CA VAL A 248 -10.27 -22.54 5.64
C VAL A 248 -10.27 -22.69 7.16
N SER A 249 -11.16 -23.53 7.71
CA SER A 249 -11.20 -23.77 9.16
C SER A 249 -9.93 -24.47 9.65
N LEU A 250 -9.44 -25.46 8.89
CA LEU A 250 -8.19 -26.14 9.21
C LEU A 250 -6.98 -25.25 8.96
N TRP A 251 -7.04 -24.39 7.94
CA TRP A 251 -5.99 -23.40 7.71
C TRP A 251 -5.84 -22.45 8.90
N ILE A 252 -6.94 -21.96 9.48
CA ILE A 252 -6.90 -21.11 10.67
C ILE A 252 -6.29 -21.84 11.86
N GLU A 253 -6.62 -23.12 12.05
CA GLU A 253 -6.05 -23.92 13.13
C GLU A 253 -4.54 -24.14 12.95
N PHE A 254 -4.09 -24.43 11.73
CA PHE A 254 -2.68 -24.47 11.37
C PHE A 254 -1.99 -23.13 11.66
N TRP A 255 -2.60 -22.02 11.22
CA TRP A 255 -2.06 -20.68 11.39
C TRP A 255 -1.97 -20.24 12.86
N ASP A 256 -2.98 -20.56 13.68
CA ASP A 256 -2.96 -20.36 15.12
C ASP A 256 -1.85 -21.20 15.80
N ASN A 257 -1.58 -22.41 15.30
CA ASN A 257 -0.50 -23.28 15.81
C ASN A 257 0.93 -22.79 15.50
N LEU A 258 1.11 -21.78 14.63
CA LEU A 258 2.42 -21.15 14.40
C LEU A 258 2.88 -20.26 15.56
N LYS A 259 1.94 -19.86 16.44
CA LYS A 259 2.12 -19.12 17.71
C LYS A 259 2.72 -17.70 17.62
N LEU A 260 3.83 -17.50 16.91
CA LEU A 260 4.54 -16.23 16.87
C LEU A 260 3.89 -15.27 15.85
N PRO A 261 3.53 -14.03 16.24
CA PRO A 261 2.91 -13.05 15.33
C PRO A 261 3.70 -12.80 14.05
N ILE A 262 5.03 -12.71 14.13
CA ILE A 262 5.89 -12.49 12.95
C ILE A 262 5.78 -13.65 11.94
N ILE A 263 5.71 -14.90 12.42
CA ILE A 263 5.54 -16.09 11.56
C ILE A 263 4.11 -16.15 11.04
N GLN A 264 3.12 -15.84 11.88
CA GLN A 264 1.71 -15.76 11.51
C GLN A 264 1.47 -14.73 10.39
N ASP A 265 2.12 -13.58 10.44
CA ASP A 265 2.06 -12.58 9.36
C ASP A 265 2.77 -13.10 8.10
N SER A 266 3.93 -13.77 8.24
CA SER A 266 4.72 -14.25 7.10
C SER A 266 3.99 -15.27 6.20
N VAL A 267 3.00 -15.98 6.73
CA VAL A 267 2.21 -16.96 5.96
C VAL A 267 1.50 -16.28 4.80
N PHE A 268 1.08 -15.03 4.96
CA PHE A 268 0.42 -14.28 3.90
C PHE A 268 1.38 -13.89 2.77
N HIS A 269 2.70 -13.82 3.01
CA HIS A 269 3.71 -13.59 1.97
C HIS A 269 4.00 -14.84 1.15
N SER A 270 4.00 -16.02 1.80
CA SER A 270 4.20 -17.31 1.14
C SER A 270 3.09 -17.64 0.13
N LEU A 271 1.95 -16.95 0.24
CA LEU A 271 0.76 -17.12 -0.58
C LEU A 271 0.43 -15.81 -1.30
N SER A 272 1.08 -15.57 -2.44
CA SER A 272 0.85 -14.42 -3.32
C SER A 272 -0.55 -14.38 -3.97
N ASP A 273 -1.48 -15.22 -3.50
CA ASP A 273 -2.65 -15.69 -4.23
C ASP A 273 -3.93 -15.72 -3.37
N PHE A 274 -3.94 -15.08 -2.18
CA PHE A 274 -5.19 -14.88 -1.45
C PHE A 274 -6.14 -14.02 -2.27
N ARG A 275 -7.23 -14.64 -2.74
CA ARG A 275 -8.31 -13.91 -3.37
C ARG A 275 -9.02 -13.07 -2.31
N PRO A 276 -9.49 -11.86 -2.65
CA PRO A 276 -10.20 -10.99 -1.70
C PRO A 276 -11.34 -11.65 -0.91
N HIS A 277 -12.06 -12.62 -1.50
CA HIS A 277 -13.08 -13.38 -0.78
C HIS A 277 -12.54 -14.32 0.29
N GLN A 278 -11.31 -14.86 0.13
CA GLN A 278 -10.70 -15.72 1.14
C GLN A 278 -10.41 -14.93 2.42
N TYR A 279 -10.02 -13.65 2.31
CA TYR A 279 -9.92 -12.78 3.49
C TYR A 279 -11.25 -12.62 4.22
N LEU A 280 -12.37 -12.50 3.49
CA LEU A 280 -13.70 -12.46 4.12
C LEU A 280 -14.02 -13.76 4.85
N GLU A 281 -13.75 -14.91 4.22
CA GLU A 281 -13.96 -16.21 4.82
C GLU A 281 -13.15 -16.35 6.12
N LEU A 282 -11.87 -15.96 6.09
CA LEU A 282 -10.98 -15.97 7.25
C LEU A 282 -11.49 -15.10 8.40
N VAL A 283 -11.83 -13.83 8.12
CA VAL A 283 -12.35 -12.92 9.15
C VAL A 283 -13.68 -13.45 9.70
N ASN A 284 -14.56 -13.97 8.84
CA ASN A 284 -15.84 -14.52 9.27
C ASN A 284 -15.67 -15.74 10.19
N GLU A 285 -14.73 -16.63 9.88
CA GLU A 285 -14.41 -17.80 10.70
C GLU A 285 -13.77 -17.43 12.05
N LEU A 286 -12.89 -16.42 12.10
CA LEU A 286 -12.29 -15.94 13.35
C LEU A 286 -13.29 -15.23 14.27
N VAL A 287 -14.23 -14.50 13.69
CA VAL A 287 -15.25 -13.77 14.43
C VAL A 287 -16.35 -14.71 14.97
N ASN A 288 -16.44 -15.94 14.44
CA ASN A 288 -17.39 -16.95 14.88
C ASN A 288 -17.04 -17.47 16.30
N LYS A 289 -17.93 -17.21 17.27
CA LYS A 289 -17.72 -17.47 18.71
C LYS A 289 -17.53 -18.94 19.11
N LYS A 290 -17.66 -19.89 18.17
CA LYS A 290 -17.57 -21.34 18.44
C LYS A 290 -16.14 -21.89 18.51
N LYS A 291 -15.12 -21.08 18.19
CA LYS A 291 -13.72 -21.52 18.16
C LYS A 291 -12.90 -20.81 19.23
N SER A 292 -12.07 -21.58 19.95
CA SER A 292 -11.03 -21.06 20.84
C SER A 292 -9.70 -20.99 20.08
N PHE A 293 -8.96 -19.91 20.29
CA PHE A 293 -7.64 -19.69 19.68
C PHE A 293 -6.56 -19.65 20.76
N LYS A 294 -5.38 -20.20 20.46
CA LYS A 294 -4.19 -20.13 21.31
C LYS A 294 -3.58 -18.74 21.27
N SER A 295 -3.53 -18.13 20.09
CA SER A 295 -3.08 -16.75 19.91
C SER A 295 -4.20 -15.76 20.27
N LYS A 296 -3.80 -14.52 20.59
CA LYS A 296 -4.74 -13.44 20.92
C LYS A 296 -5.57 -13.07 19.67
N LEU A 297 -6.87 -13.40 19.69
CA LEU A 297 -7.79 -13.20 18.57
C LEU A 297 -7.71 -11.80 17.93
N LYS A 298 -7.65 -10.73 18.73
CA LYS A 298 -7.57 -9.36 18.20
C LYS A 298 -6.29 -9.11 17.39
N VAL A 299 -5.16 -9.69 17.80
CA VAL A 299 -3.89 -9.62 17.05
C VAL A 299 -4.02 -10.34 15.72
N LEU A 300 -4.63 -11.53 15.71
CA LEU A 300 -4.93 -12.28 14.48
C LEU A 300 -5.83 -11.47 13.52
N LEU A 301 -6.88 -10.83 14.03
CA LEU A 301 -7.76 -9.97 13.22
C LEU A 301 -7.01 -8.77 12.63
N PHE A 302 -6.09 -8.16 13.38
CA PHE A 302 -5.26 -7.07 12.87
C PHE A 302 -4.24 -7.52 11.83
N ILE A 303 -3.60 -8.68 12.00
CA ILE A 303 -2.75 -9.29 10.97
C ILE A 303 -3.54 -9.47 9.66
N LEU A 304 -4.76 -10.01 9.72
CA LEU A 304 -5.62 -10.15 8.54
C LEU A 304 -6.00 -8.81 7.92
N ALA A 305 -6.33 -7.81 8.74
CA ALA A 305 -6.72 -6.49 8.27
C ALA A 305 -5.57 -5.77 7.56
N LYS A 306 -4.34 -5.85 8.11
CA LYS A 306 -3.09 -5.40 7.48
C LYS A 306 -2.89 -6.08 6.11
N ASN A 307 -2.88 -7.41 6.09
CA ASN A 307 -2.64 -8.17 4.87
C ASN A 307 -3.72 -7.96 3.80
N PHE A 308 -4.99 -7.78 4.19
CA PHE A 308 -6.05 -7.45 3.25
C PHE A 308 -5.82 -6.08 2.59
N PHE A 309 -5.46 -5.05 3.37
CA PHE A 309 -5.16 -3.72 2.83
C PHE A 309 -3.99 -3.78 1.85
N ASP A 310 -2.90 -4.45 2.22
CA ASP A 310 -1.71 -4.60 1.37
C ASP A 310 -2.01 -5.40 0.10
N ALA A 311 -2.80 -6.48 0.20
CA ALA A 311 -3.23 -7.25 -0.96
C ALA A 311 -4.14 -6.43 -1.89
N SER A 312 -5.08 -5.66 -1.33
CA SER A 312 -5.97 -4.77 -2.09
C SER A 312 -5.18 -3.69 -2.83
N LEU A 313 -4.20 -3.09 -2.17
CA LEU A 313 -3.30 -2.09 -2.73
C LEU A 313 -2.50 -2.68 -3.90
N ARG A 314 -1.77 -3.78 -3.66
CA ARG A 314 -0.93 -4.43 -4.69
C ARG A 314 -1.76 -4.85 -5.90
N LEU A 315 -2.97 -5.38 -5.70
CA LEU A 315 -3.87 -5.75 -6.79
C LEU A 315 -4.33 -4.51 -7.59
N THR A 316 -4.66 -3.41 -6.90
CA THR A 316 -5.04 -2.14 -7.54
C THR A 316 -3.88 -1.54 -8.33
N GLU A 317 -2.67 -1.54 -7.78
CA GLU A 317 -1.45 -1.10 -8.45
C GLU A 317 -1.19 -1.89 -9.73
N ARG A 318 -1.30 -3.22 -9.66
CA ARG A 318 -1.14 -4.10 -10.84
C ARG A 318 -2.17 -3.81 -11.92
N LEU A 319 -3.45 -3.72 -11.55
CA LEU A 319 -4.53 -3.47 -12.50
C LEU A 319 -4.50 -2.05 -13.07
N SER A 320 -3.78 -1.11 -12.44
CA SER A 320 -3.65 0.27 -12.92
C SER A 320 -2.88 0.37 -14.24
N ILE A 321 -2.13 -0.66 -14.65
CA ILE A 321 -1.47 -0.73 -15.94
C ILE A 321 -2.46 -0.59 -17.11
N TYR A 322 -3.71 -1.04 -16.92
CA TYR A 322 -4.76 -1.04 -17.94
C TYR A 322 -5.43 0.33 -18.13
N GLU A 323 -5.07 1.33 -17.33
CA GLU A 323 -5.51 2.73 -17.52
C GLU A 323 -4.72 3.46 -18.61
N SER A 324 -3.59 2.90 -19.04
CA SER A 324 -2.69 3.53 -20.02
C SER A 324 -2.92 2.91 -21.40
N PRO A 325 -3.79 3.48 -22.25
CA PRO A 325 -4.11 2.92 -23.56
C PRO A 325 -2.91 2.81 -24.50
N GLU A 326 -1.86 3.60 -24.28
CA GLU A 326 -0.57 3.53 -25.00
C GLU A 326 0.11 2.15 -24.90
N ARG A 327 -0.20 1.36 -23.85
CA ARG A 327 0.35 0.00 -23.68
C ARG A 327 -0.38 -1.05 -24.52
N LYS A 328 -1.49 -0.67 -25.18
CA LYS A 328 -2.26 -1.53 -26.08
C LYS A 328 -1.64 -1.51 -27.47
N ASN A 329 -1.24 -2.66 -27.97
CA ASN A 329 -0.80 -2.87 -29.33
C ASN A 329 -1.60 -4.01 -29.99
N GLU A 330 -1.33 -4.31 -31.26
CA GLU A 330 -2.04 -5.36 -31.98
C GLU A 330 -1.87 -6.74 -31.34
N ARG A 331 -0.68 -7.04 -30.81
CA ARG A 331 -0.33 -8.35 -30.23
C ARG A 331 -1.03 -8.61 -28.90
N ASN A 332 -1.24 -7.58 -28.08
CA ASN A 332 -1.82 -7.72 -26.75
C ASN A 332 -3.26 -7.23 -26.61
N LYS A 333 -3.89 -6.82 -27.73
CA LYS A 333 -5.21 -6.21 -27.77
C LYS A 333 -6.24 -7.00 -26.97
N GLN A 334 -6.34 -8.32 -27.14
CA GLN A 334 -7.31 -9.15 -26.41
C GLN A 334 -7.03 -9.18 -24.90
N PHE A 335 -5.77 -9.35 -24.48
CA PHE A 335 -5.38 -9.36 -23.06
C PHE A 335 -5.61 -8.02 -22.39
N PHE A 336 -5.32 -6.93 -23.10
CA PHE A 336 -5.58 -5.58 -22.60
C PHE A 336 -7.08 -5.36 -22.34
N HIS A 337 -7.97 -5.80 -23.25
CA HIS A 337 -9.42 -5.69 -23.01
C HIS A 337 -9.89 -6.56 -21.83
N LYS A 338 -9.36 -7.79 -21.68
CA LYS A 338 -9.65 -8.64 -20.51
C LYS A 338 -9.18 -7.98 -19.20
N GLY A 339 -7.98 -7.40 -19.19
CA GLY A 339 -7.44 -6.67 -18.05
C GLY A 339 -8.26 -5.43 -17.67
N VAL A 340 -8.72 -4.64 -18.66
CA VAL A 340 -9.64 -3.51 -18.43
C VAL A 340 -10.94 -3.98 -17.80
N LYS A 341 -11.50 -5.11 -18.23
CA LYS A 341 -12.72 -5.69 -17.63
C LYS A 341 -12.48 -6.07 -16.16
N GLN A 342 -11.40 -6.79 -15.88
CA GLN A 342 -11.02 -7.17 -14.51
C GLN A 342 -10.76 -5.95 -13.62
N GLN A 343 -10.14 -4.89 -14.15
CA GLN A 343 -9.93 -3.66 -13.41
C GLN A 343 -11.26 -3.00 -13.01
N LYS A 344 -12.23 -2.93 -13.93
CA LYS A 344 -13.56 -2.39 -13.64
C LYS A 344 -14.31 -3.22 -12.60
N GLU A 345 -14.25 -4.54 -12.72
CA GLU A 345 -14.83 -5.48 -11.75
C GLU A 345 -14.20 -5.30 -10.37
N TRP A 346 -12.86 -5.30 -10.30
CA TRP A 346 -12.13 -5.10 -9.06
C TRP A 346 -12.46 -3.77 -8.37
N ASN A 347 -12.53 -2.67 -9.13
CA ASN A 347 -12.89 -1.36 -8.58
C ASN A 347 -14.30 -1.31 -7.97
N LYS A 348 -15.22 -2.18 -8.42
CA LYS A 348 -16.55 -2.36 -7.83
C LYS A 348 -16.51 -3.29 -6.62
N GLU A 349 -15.86 -4.44 -6.75
CA GLU A 349 -15.78 -5.47 -5.71
C GLU A 349 -15.02 -4.99 -4.48
N LYS A 350 -13.89 -4.30 -4.64
CA LYS A 350 -13.05 -3.84 -3.53
C LYS A 350 -13.83 -3.01 -2.50
N LYS A 351 -14.76 -2.16 -2.98
CA LYS A 351 -15.64 -1.36 -2.10
C LYS A 351 -16.54 -2.26 -1.24
N GLN A 352 -17.04 -3.34 -1.81
CA GLN A 352 -17.87 -4.32 -1.10
C GLN A 352 -17.05 -5.15 -0.12
N TYR A 353 -15.81 -5.50 -0.48
CA TYR A 353 -14.89 -6.23 0.41
C TYR A 353 -14.53 -5.40 1.64
N TYR A 354 -14.12 -4.13 1.48
CA TYR A 354 -13.88 -3.23 2.62
C TYR A 354 -15.11 -3.10 3.51
N ASP A 355 -16.31 -2.93 2.93
CA ASP A 355 -17.57 -2.81 3.67
C ASP A 355 -17.83 -4.03 4.55
N LYS A 356 -17.70 -5.23 3.97
CA LYS A 356 -17.90 -6.49 4.67
C LYS A 356 -16.83 -6.74 5.74
N ILE A 357 -15.56 -6.48 5.44
CA ILE A 357 -14.46 -6.65 6.41
C ILE A 357 -14.66 -5.76 7.63
N ILE A 358 -14.94 -4.46 7.43
CA ILE A 358 -15.16 -3.54 8.54
C ILE A 358 -16.36 -3.99 9.40
N LYS A 359 -17.46 -4.40 8.77
CA LYS A 359 -18.63 -4.94 9.51
C LYS A 359 -18.30 -6.18 10.32
N LEU A 360 -17.49 -7.08 9.77
CA LEU A 360 -17.08 -8.30 10.48
C LEU A 360 -16.12 -7.97 11.63
N LEU A 361 -15.13 -7.11 11.42
CA LEU A 361 -14.18 -6.69 12.45
C LEU A 361 -14.89 -6.04 13.65
N LYS A 362 -15.92 -5.22 13.41
CA LYS A 362 -16.74 -4.58 14.46
C LYS A 362 -17.44 -5.54 15.41
N LYS A 363 -17.57 -6.82 15.05
CA LYS A 363 -18.16 -7.83 15.94
C LYS A 363 -17.21 -8.23 17.08
N GLN A 364 -15.91 -7.97 16.96
CA GLN A 364 -14.88 -8.36 17.93
C GLN A 364 -13.96 -7.19 18.35
N LEU A 365 -13.82 -6.18 17.51
CA LEU A 365 -13.03 -4.98 17.76
C LEU A 365 -13.93 -3.79 18.09
N SER A 366 -13.48 -2.95 19.02
CA SER A 366 -14.11 -1.66 19.31
C SER A 366 -13.89 -0.67 18.15
N ASN A 367 -14.68 0.41 18.10
CA ASN A 367 -14.46 1.49 17.13
C ASN A 367 -13.06 2.12 17.28
N SER A 368 -12.62 2.34 18.52
CA SER A 368 -11.26 2.82 18.85
C SER A 368 -10.17 1.96 18.19
N GLU A 369 -10.24 0.65 18.38
CA GLU A 369 -9.30 -0.32 17.81
C GLU A 369 -9.30 -0.33 16.27
N ILE A 370 -10.47 -0.13 15.64
CA ILE A 370 -10.56 -0.05 14.18
C ILE A 370 -10.01 1.28 13.68
N GLU A 371 -10.21 2.37 14.41
CA GLU A 371 -9.67 3.69 14.08
C GLU A 371 -8.15 3.71 14.17
N ASP A 372 -7.57 3.08 15.19
CA ASP A 372 -6.12 2.92 15.31
C ASP A 372 -5.53 2.26 14.05
N TRP A 373 -6.18 1.22 13.53
CA TRP A 373 -5.79 0.58 12.28
C TRP A 373 -5.93 1.53 11.08
N ILE A 374 -7.11 2.09 10.86
CA ILE A 374 -7.45 2.87 9.66
C ILE A 374 -6.62 4.16 9.56
N PHE A 375 -6.42 4.87 10.66
CA PHE A 375 -5.71 6.14 10.69
C PHE A 375 -4.20 5.98 10.91
N SER A 376 -3.67 4.76 10.97
CA SER A 376 -2.22 4.54 11.00
C SER A 376 -1.54 4.76 9.65
N TYR A 377 -2.29 4.67 8.54
CA TYR A 377 -1.75 4.80 7.18
C TYR A 377 -1.51 6.26 6.81
N LYS A 378 -0.26 6.72 6.91
CA LYS A 378 0.14 8.08 6.51
C LYS A 378 0.02 8.27 4.99
N PRO A 379 -0.59 9.34 4.46
CA PRO A 379 -0.65 9.61 3.02
C PRO A 379 0.77 9.86 2.47
N ARG A 380 0.97 9.51 1.20
CA ARG A 380 2.24 9.74 0.49
C ARG A 380 2.13 10.96 -0.42
N THR A 381 3.18 11.77 -0.51
CA THR A 381 3.20 12.93 -1.40
C THR A 381 3.04 12.49 -2.86
N THR A 382 2.11 13.15 -3.57
CA THR A 382 1.85 12.85 -4.98
C THR A 382 2.54 13.88 -5.86
N ASN A 383 3.74 13.56 -6.34
CA ASN A 383 4.32 14.29 -7.48
C ASN A 383 3.77 13.68 -8.78
N ARG A 384 3.69 14.48 -9.86
CA ARG A 384 3.09 14.08 -11.16
C ARG A 384 3.65 12.76 -11.74
N GLN A 385 4.82 12.31 -11.28
CA GLN A 385 5.51 11.10 -11.72
C GLN A 385 5.17 9.82 -10.92
N PHE A 386 4.54 9.90 -9.75
CA PHE A 386 4.36 8.74 -8.86
C PHE A 386 2.92 8.22 -8.79
N LYS A 387 2.50 7.49 -9.83
CA LYS A 387 1.21 6.77 -9.87
C LYS A 387 0.95 5.86 -8.65
N PRO A 388 1.93 5.13 -8.08
CA PRO A 388 1.71 4.31 -6.88
C PRO A 388 1.23 5.11 -5.67
N ASN A 389 1.77 6.29 -5.42
CA ASN A 389 1.36 7.13 -4.27
C ASN A 389 -0.10 7.60 -4.41
N LYS A 390 -0.54 7.90 -5.64
CA LYS A 390 -1.95 8.25 -5.92
C LYS A 390 -2.87 7.08 -5.62
N ILE A 391 -2.49 5.86 -6.00
CA ILE A 391 -3.26 4.64 -5.74
C ILE A 391 -3.34 4.37 -4.24
N TYR A 392 -2.20 4.40 -3.55
CA TYR A 392 -2.12 4.23 -2.10
C TYR A 392 -3.02 5.22 -1.34
N ASN A 393 -2.94 6.52 -1.64
CA ASN A 393 -3.81 7.53 -1.02
C ASN A 393 -5.30 7.30 -1.34
N SER A 394 -5.62 6.77 -2.53
CA SER A 394 -7.00 6.44 -2.90
C SER A 394 -7.55 5.24 -2.13
N GLU A 395 -6.72 4.26 -1.80
CA GLU A 395 -7.08 3.11 -0.97
C GLU A 395 -7.35 3.55 0.47
N ILE A 396 -6.50 4.39 1.06
CA ILE A 396 -6.75 4.99 2.39
C ILE A 396 -8.08 5.73 2.39
N LYS A 397 -8.31 6.59 1.39
CA LYS A 397 -9.56 7.36 1.27
C LYS A 397 -10.78 6.45 1.16
N LEU A 398 -10.68 5.34 0.43
CA LEU A 398 -11.76 4.36 0.33
C LEU A 398 -12.01 3.67 1.67
N LEU A 399 -10.96 3.24 2.37
CA LEU A 399 -11.04 2.61 3.68
C LEU A 399 -11.73 3.53 4.70
N THR A 400 -11.29 4.79 4.81
CA THR A 400 -11.87 5.79 5.71
C THR A 400 -13.34 6.08 5.39
N LYS A 401 -13.68 6.27 4.10
CA LYS A 401 -15.08 6.49 3.68
C LYS A 401 -15.98 5.31 4.00
N THR A 402 -15.47 4.09 3.82
CA THR A 402 -16.22 2.86 4.08
C THR A 402 -16.43 2.66 5.58
N TYR A 403 -15.42 2.97 6.41
CA TYR A 403 -15.58 3.00 7.87
C TYR A 403 -16.67 3.98 8.30
N ARG A 404 -16.63 5.21 7.77
CA ARG A 404 -17.64 6.24 8.04
C ARG A 404 -19.06 5.71 7.85
N LYS A 405 -19.31 5.10 6.68
CA LYS A 405 -20.62 4.52 6.34
C LYS A 405 -21.08 3.45 7.34
N ASN A 406 -20.14 2.70 7.91
CA ASN A 406 -20.39 1.58 8.83
C ASN A 406 -20.28 1.94 10.31
N SER A 407 -20.10 3.22 10.64
CA SER A 407 -19.77 3.65 11.99
C SER A 407 -20.92 4.19 12.83
N GLY A 408 -22.10 4.41 12.22
CA GLY A 408 -23.29 4.85 12.94
C GLY A 408 -23.03 6.15 13.74
N LEU A 409 -23.59 6.22 14.96
CA LEU A 409 -23.23 7.24 15.95
C LEU A 409 -21.82 6.97 16.49
N LEU A 410 -20.83 7.57 15.86
CA LEU A 410 -19.45 7.60 16.35
C LEU A 410 -19.39 8.37 17.67
N LYS A 411 -19.02 7.68 18.75
CA LYS A 411 -18.44 8.35 19.91
C LYS A 411 -16.99 8.67 19.58
N PRO A 412 -16.57 9.94 19.63
CA PRO A 412 -15.20 10.31 19.31
C PRO A 412 -14.25 9.61 20.25
N ASP A 413 -13.22 9.01 19.68
CA ASP A 413 -12.08 8.51 20.44
C ASP A 413 -10.85 9.29 20.02
N PHE A 414 -10.24 10.02 20.96
CA PHE A 414 -9.03 10.79 20.71
C PHE A 414 -7.75 10.07 21.12
N ARG A 415 -7.84 8.78 21.47
CA ARG A 415 -6.65 7.92 21.55
C ARG A 415 -5.99 7.82 20.17
N SER A 416 -4.66 7.83 20.15
CA SER A 416 -3.83 7.78 18.93
C SER A 416 -4.18 8.86 17.89
N PHE A 417 -4.48 10.08 18.35
CA PHE A 417 -4.91 11.19 17.49
C PHE A 417 -3.85 11.60 16.46
N ASN A 418 -4.30 11.99 15.26
CA ASN A 418 -3.46 12.55 14.20
C ASN A 418 -4.31 13.41 13.25
N LEU A 419 -3.68 14.07 12.27
CA LEU A 419 -4.36 14.98 11.34
C LEU A 419 -5.40 14.29 10.44
N GLN A 420 -5.22 13.02 10.09
CA GLN A 420 -6.23 12.29 9.31
C GLN A 420 -7.49 12.02 10.13
N LYS A 421 -7.30 11.60 11.39
CA LYS A 421 -8.37 11.36 12.35
C LYS A 421 -9.10 12.67 12.68
N PHE A 422 -8.36 13.77 12.83
CA PHE A 422 -8.91 15.12 12.94
C PHE A 422 -9.82 15.46 11.75
N ASN A 423 -9.31 15.40 10.53
CA ASN A 423 -10.09 15.71 9.32
C ASN A 423 -11.35 14.85 9.18
N PHE A 424 -11.25 13.56 9.56
CA PHE A 424 -12.40 12.66 9.56
C PHE A 424 -13.52 13.14 10.50
N TYR A 425 -13.17 13.54 11.73
CA TYR A 425 -14.15 14.04 12.69
C TYR A 425 -14.65 15.45 12.35
N ILE A 426 -13.83 16.29 11.70
CA ILE A 426 -14.28 17.57 11.12
C ILE A 426 -15.42 17.34 10.13
N GLU A 427 -15.24 16.42 9.18
CA GLU A 427 -16.29 16.12 8.19
C GLU A 427 -17.57 15.60 8.84
N ILE A 428 -17.49 14.96 10.02
CA ILE A 428 -18.66 14.48 10.77
C ILE A 428 -19.35 15.64 11.48
N THR A 429 -18.56 16.47 12.16
CA THR A 429 -19.02 17.67 12.89
C THR A 429 -19.74 18.62 11.94
N GLN A 430 -19.18 18.89 10.76
CA GLN A 430 -19.79 19.73 9.72
C GLN A 430 -21.16 19.23 9.26
N LYS A 431 -21.41 17.91 9.24
CA LYS A 431 -22.70 17.36 8.80
C LYS A 431 -23.75 17.31 9.89
N LYS A 432 -23.34 17.33 11.15
CA LYS A 432 -24.22 17.20 12.31
C LYS A 432 -24.43 18.50 13.06
N GLU A 433 -23.63 19.52 12.77
CA GLU A 433 -23.61 20.81 13.50
C GLU A 433 -23.45 20.61 15.01
N ASP A 434 -22.55 19.70 15.39
CA ASP A 434 -22.34 19.27 16.79
C ASP A 434 -21.26 20.13 17.47
N ASN A 435 -21.70 21.15 18.24
CA ASN A 435 -20.79 22.09 18.91
C ASN A 435 -20.00 21.46 20.07
N GLU A 436 -20.55 20.45 20.76
CA GLU A 436 -19.83 19.73 21.82
C GLU A 436 -18.67 18.93 21.23
N LEU A 437 -18.91 18.27 20.09
CA LEU A 437 -17.87 17.60 19.33
C LEU A 437 -16.82 18.57 18.81
N ALA A 438 -17.23 19.74 18.30
CA ALA A 438 -16.30 20.77 17.83
C ALA A 438 -15.34 21.22 18.94
N SER A 439 -15.86 21.43 20.15
CA SER A 439 -15.07 21.82 21.33
C SER A 439 -14.09 20.71 21.74
N SER A 440 -14.56 19.47 21.78
CA SER A 440 -13.72 18.30 22.11
C SER A 440 -12.61 18.08 21.06
N LEU A 441 -12.90 18.36 19.78
CA LEU A 441 -11.91 18.31 18.70
C LEU A 441 -10.86 19.40 18.80
N LEU A 442 -11.25 20.61 19.22
CA LEU A 442 -10.33 21.72 19.43
C LEU A 442 -9.33 21.40 20.53
N GLU A 443 -9.79 20.80 21.63
CA GLU A 443 -8.91 20.32 22.70
C GLU A 443 -7.97 19.21 22.19
N ALA A 444 -8.50 18.21 21.49
CA ALA A 444 -7.72 17.09 20.97
C ALA A 444 -6.63 17.52 19.98
N ILE A 445 -6.94 18.43 19.05
CA ILE A 445 -5.94 18.95 18.09
C ILE A 445 -4.91 19.82 18.78
N THR A 446 -5.29 20.62 19.78
CA THR A 446 -4.37 21.42 20.60
C THR A 446 -3.38 20.53 21.34
N ASN A 447 -3.87 19.46 21.98
CA ASN A 447 -3.02 18.47 22.66
C ASN A 447 -2.09 17.74 21.67
N TYR A 448 -2.58 17.39 20.49
CA TYR A 448 -1.76 16.74 19.46
C TYR A 448 -0.66 17.66 18.92
N ILE A 449 -0.97 18.92 18.58
CA ILE A 449 0.03 19.91 18.14
C ILE A 449 1.09 20.12 19.23
N SER A 450 0.70 20.10 20.50
CA SER A 450 1.64 20.23 21.63
C SER A 450 2.61 19.04 21.75
N SER A 451 2.21 17.84 21.32
CA SER A 451 3.02 16.62 21.45
C SER A 451 4.26 16.56 20.55
N ASP A 452 5.18 15.65 20.88
CA ASP A 452 6.38 15.36 20.06
C ASP A 452 6.05 14.54 18.79
N LYS A 453 4.83 14.01 18.70
CA LYS A 453 4.35 13.24 17.54
C LYS A 453 3.81 14.13 16.42
N PHE A 454 3.63 15.43 16.69
CA PHE A 454 3.15 16.38 15.71
C PHE A 454 4.12 16.51 14.54
N PHE A 455 3.60 16.45 13.32
CA PHE A 455 4.37 16.60 12.10
C PHE A 455 3.57 17.35 11.05
N TRP A 456 4.23 18.32 10.42
CA TRP A 456 3.78 19.03 9.24
C TRP A 456 4.98 19.28 8.33
N ASP A 457 4.86 18.94 7.05
CA ASP A 457 5.93 19.09 6.07
C ASP A 457 6.09 20.52 5.51
N LYS A 458 5.40 21.49 6.13
CA LYS A 458 5.37 22.90 5.70
C LYS A 458 4.78 23.10 4.30
N SER A 459 3.90 22.21 3.86
CA SER A 459 3.18 22.35 2.58
C SER A 459 1.67 22.50 2.78
N TYR A 460 0.98 22.87 1.70
CA TYR A 460 -0.47 22.80 1.59
C TYR A 460 -0.97 21.44 1.05
N SER A 461 -0.15 20.40 1.11
CA SER A 461 -0.57 19.07 0.66
C SER A 461 -1.60 18.45 1.62
N GLU A 462 -2.36 17.47 1.14
CA GLU A 462 -3.23 16.68 2.02
C GLU A 462 -2.37 15.74 2.88
N PRO A 463 -2.64 15.61 4.20
CA PRO A 463 -3.87 16.00 4.89
C PRO A 463 -3.87 17.41 5.52
N TYR A 464 -2.80 18.20 5.36
CA TYR A 464 -2.59 19.45 6.10
C TYR A 464 -3.57 20.56 5.73
N PHE A 465 -3.86 20.74 4.44
CA PHE A 465 -4.78 21.80 4.02
C PHE A 465 -6.20 21.61 4.57
N SER A 466 -6.72 20.37 4.52
CA SER A 466 -7.98 20.02 5.16
C SER A 466 -7.94 20.24 6.68
N ALA A 467 -6.79 20.02 7.33
CA ALA A 467 -6.63 20.28 8.75
C ALA A 467 -6.64 21.79 9.09
N PHE A 468 -6.03 22.65 8.26
CA PHE A 468 -6.13 24.10 8.43
C PHE A 468 -7.58 24.57 8.34
N LYS A 469 -8.31 24.11 7.31
CA LYS A 469 -9.74 24.42 7.15
C LYS A 469 -10.57 23.90 8.31
N GLY A 470 -10.28 22.69 8.76
CA GLY A 470 -10.91 22.09 9.93
C GLY A 470 -10.70 22.91 11.20
N LEU A 471 -9.48 23.40 11.44
CA LEU A 471 -9.18 24.24 12.60
C LEU A 471 -9.94 25.57 12.55
N GLY A 472 -9.96 26.25 11.40
CA GLY A 472 -10.76 27.46 11.22
C GLY A 472 -12.27 27.22 11.45
N PHE A 473 -12.79 26.09 10.97
CA PHE A 473 -14.19 25.70 11.17
C PHE A 473 -14.53 25.40 12.64
N ILE A 474 -13.74 24.62 13.39
CA ILE A 474 -14.09 24.33 14.79
C ILE A 474 -13.94 25.54 15.70
N LEU A 475 -13.02 26.45 15.38
CA LEU A 475 -12.90 27.74 16.05
C LEU A 475 -14.17 28.57 15.84
N SER A 476 -14.76 28.57 14.64
CA SER A 476 -16.01 29.30 14.35
C SER A 476 -17.22 28.77 15.13
N LYS A 477 -17.16 27.53 15.64
CA LYS A 477 -18.21 26.90 16.44
C LYS A 477 -18.03 27.07 17.96
N GLN A 478 -17.02 27.80 18.41
CA GLN A 478 -16.84 28.14 19.82
C GLN A 478 -17.71 29.34 20.21
N ASP A 479 -18.04 29.48 21.50
CA ASP A 479 -18.85 30.61 22.00
C ASP A 479 -18.21 31.98 21.73
N ASN A 480 -16.87 32.06 21.77
CA ASN A 480 -16.11 33.25 21.40
C ASN A 480 -14.96 32.87 20.44
N PRO A 481 -15.23 32.77 19.12
CA PRO A 481 -14.27 32.27 18.13
C PRO A 481 -12.97 33.08 18.07
N ILE A 482 -13.09 34.40 18.14
CA ILE A 482 -11.95 35.33 18.04
C ILE A 482 -11.03 35.17 19.25
N GLN A 483 -11.60 35.23 20.45
CA GLN A 483 -10.83 35.06 21.68
C GLN A 483 -10.17 33.68 21.73
N LYS A 484 -10.87 32.62 21.33
CA LYS A 484 -10.30 31.27 21.26
C LYS A 484 -9.18 31.14 20.24
N GLY A 485 -9.29 31.82 19.09
CA GLY A 485 -8.20 31.92 18.12
C GLY A 485 -6.98 32.63 18.69
N GLU A 486 -7.17 33.75 19.38
CA GLU A 486 -6.10 34.51 20.05
C GLU A 486 -5.43 33.70 21.19
N GLU A 487 -6.22 32.99 22.00
CA GLU A 487 -5.72 32.06 23.04
C GLU A 487 -4.87 30.95 22.42
N LEU A 488 -5.32 30.35 21.32
CA LEU A 488 -4.58 29.28 20.64
C LEU A 488 -3.24 29.78 20.08
N ILE A 489 -3.20 30.96 19.46
CA ILE A 489 -1.95 31.57 18.99
C ILE A 489 -1.00 31.79 20.17
N ASN A 490 -1.49 32.33 21.28
CA ASN A 490 -0.66 32.60 22.46
C ASN A 490 -0.10 31.32 23.09
N ASN A 491 -0.84 30.21 23.09
CA ASN A 491 -0.39 28.93 23.62
C ASN A 491 0.80 28.33 22.85
N PHE A 492 0.88 28.58 21.55
CA PHE A 492 1.97 28.09 20.69
C PHE A 492 3.00 29.15 20.35
N LYS A 493 2.84 30.36 20.87
CA LYS A 493 3.70 31.49 20.60
C LYS A 493 5.14 31.19 21.02
N THR A 494 6.05 31.23 20.07
CA THR A 494 7.48 31.04 20.29
C THR A 494 8.12 32.38 20.65
N ILE A 495 9.01 32.37 21.64
CA ILE A 495 9.87 33.51 21.98
C ILE A 495 11.28 33.19 21.46
N HIS A 496 11.77 33.99 20.52
CA HIS A 496 13.11 33.83 19.95
C HIS A 496 14.20 34.25 20.96
N GLN A 497 15.08 33.32 21.35
CA GLN A 497 16.11 33.56 22.37
C GLN A 497 17.46 34.04 21.77
N GLY A 498 17.76 35.34 21.84
CA GLY A 498 19.12 35.88 21.65
C GLY A 498 19.71 35.85 20.22
N TRP A 499 21.01 36.12 20.07
CA TRP A 499 21.71 36.09 18.77
C TRP A 499 22.50 34.78 18.64
N ASN A 500 22.31 34.06 17.53
CA ASN A 500 23.16 32.96 17.04
C ASN A 500 23.36 31.71 17.96
N PRO A 501 22.31 30.95 18.32
CA PRO A 501 22.43 29.70 19.07
C PRO A 501 23.11 28.61 18.23
N SER A 502 23.97 27.78 18.86
CA SER A 502 24.71 26.70 18.18
C SER A 502 23.82 25.55 17.67
N LYS A 503 22.63 25.36 18.24
CA LYS A 503 21.57 24.45 17.78
C LYS A 503 20.21 25.05 18.15
N ILE A 504 19.31 25.20 17.18
CA ILE A 504 17.96 25.73 17.39
C ILE A 504 16.95 24.62 17.11
N ASP A 505 16.07 24.35 18.07
CA ASP A 505 14.90 23.51 17.84
C ASP A 505 13.85 24.29 17.03
N THR A 506 13.57 23.84 15.81
CA THR A 506 12.59 24.46 14.90
C THR A 506 11.17 23.97 15.14
N THR A 507 10.98 22.95 16.00
CA THR A 507 9.68 22.35 16.29
C THR A 507 8.65 23.35 16.82
N PRO A 508 8.98 24.27 17.75
CA PRO A 508 8.05 25.29 18.22
C PRO A 508 7.55 26.21 17.09
N LEU A 509 8.45 26.61 16.17
CA LEU A 509 8.10 27.48 15.04
C LEU A 509 7.15 26.81 14.05
N ILE A 510 7.35 25.50 13.81
CA ILE A 510 6.46 24.71 12.96
C ILE A 510 5.06 24.64 13.59
N LYS A 511 4.98 24.44 14.92
CA LYS A 511 3.71 24.38 15.66
C LYS A 511 2.98 25.73 15.63
N GLU A 512 3.67 26.84 15.91
CA GLU A 512 3.11 28.19 15.81
C GLU A 512 2.62 28.50 14.40
N SER A 513 3.45 28.23 13.39
CA SER A 513 3.11 28.49 11.98
C SER A 513 1.89 27.69 11.53
N PHE A 514 1.78 26.42 11.96
CA PHE A 514 0.61 25.58 11.68
C PHE A 514 -0.67 26.17 12.28
N VAL A 515 -0.60 26.63 13.53
CA VAL A 515 -1.72 27.27 14.24
C VAL A 515 -2.13 28.55 13.52
N CYS A 516 -1.17 29.43 13.20
CA CYS A 516 -1.43 30.66 12.45
C CYS A 516 -2.12 30.38 11.10
N CYS A 517 -1.73 29.33 10.37
CA CYS A 517 -2.40 28.91 9.15
C CYS A 517 -3.87 28.54 9.37
N GLY A 518 -4.17 27.72 10.39
CA GLY A 518 -5.56 27.33 10.65
C GLY A 518 -6.41 28.47 11.20
N VAL A 519 -5.84 29.33 12.05
CA VAL A 519 -6.53 30.53 12.58
C VAL A 519 -6.80 31.55 11.47
N ALA A 520 -5.91 31.70 10.49
CA ALA A 520 -6.16 32.54 9.31
C ALA A 520 -7.42 32.10 8.54
N LEU A 521 -7.73 30.80 8.52
CA LEU A 521 -8.92 30.27 7.85
C LEU A 521 -10.22 30.40 8.67
N LEU A 522 -10.16 30.89 9.91
CA LEU A 522 -11.35 31.35 10.63
C LEU A 522 -12.09 32.43 9.83
N ILE A 523 -11.35 33.23 9.07
CA ILE A 523 -11.86 34.34 8.23
C ILE A 523 -12.77 33.84 7.09
N GLU A 524 -12.68 32.56 6.69
CA GLU A 524 -13.64 31.94 5.76
C GLU A 524 -15.05 31.75 6.37
N ASN A 525 -15.19 31.85 7.69
CA ASN A 525 -16.45 31.63 8.41
C ASN A 525 -17.04 32.95 8.89
N ASP A 526 -17.85 33.61 8.07
CA ASP A 526 -18.44 34.93 8.38
C ASP A 526 -19.24 34.93 9.69
N GLU A 527 -19.91 33.82 10.02
CA GLU A 527 -20.68 33.64 11.26
C GLU A 527 -19.84 33.78 12.54
N ALA A 528 -18.50 33.65 12.45
CA ALA A 528 -17.60 33.81 13.59
C ALA A 528 -17.44 35.29 14.04
N PHE A 529 -17.87 36.24 13.20
CA PHE A 529 -17.67 37.67 13.40
C PHE A 529 -19.02 38.38 13.52
N LYS A 530 -19.14 39.28 14.50
CA LYS A 530 -20.36 40.09 14.69
C LYS A 530 -20.62 41.01 13.49
N ASP A 531 -19.55 41.56 12.94
CA ASP A 531 -19.58 42.48 11.81
C ASP A 531 -18.25 42.51 11.06
N LYS A 532 -18.26 43.21 9.92
CA LYS A 532 -17.10 43.38 9.03
C LYS A 532 -15.92 44.08 9.71
N SER A 533 -16.17 45.03 10.61
CA SER A 533 -15.12 45.78 11.33
C SER A 533 -14.38 44.85 12.30
N GLN A 534 -15.10 43.99 13.02
CA GLN A 534 -14.50 43.00 13.90
C GLN A 534 -13.63 42.00 13.11
N LYS A 535 -14.10 41.55 11.95
CA LYS A 535 -13.35 40.69 11.03
C LYS A 535 -12.07 41.37 10.52
N GLU A 536 -12.16 42.64 10.15
CA GLU A 536 -11.01 43.46 9.76
C GLU A 536 -9.99 43.62 10.88
N GLN A 537 -10.43 43.98 12.09
CA GLN A 537 -9.54 44.10 13.24
C GLN A 537 -8.81 42.79 13.56
N PHE A 538 -9.53 41.67 13.51
CA PHE A 538 -8.94 40.35 13.70
C PHE A 538 -7.86 40.04 12.65
N PHE A 539 -8.16 40.26 11.36
CA PHE A 539 -7.18 40.08 10.28
C PHE A 539 -5.92 40.93 10.53
N LYS A 540 -6.09 42.22 10.84
CA LYS A 540 -4.99 43.16 11.09
C LYS A 540 -4.11 42.70 12.26
N ARG A 541 -4.72 42.24 13.37
CA ARG A 541 -3.98 41.70 14.52
C ARG A 541 -3.17 40.46 14.18
N LEU A 542 -3.77 39.53 13.45
CA LEU A 542 -3.11 38.29 13.05
C LEU A 542 -1.93 38.54 12.11
N LEU A 543 -2.12 39.41 11.10
CA LEU A 543 -1.05 39.83 10.20
C LEU A 543 0.12 40.46 10.97
N ASN A 544 -0.18 41.40 11.87
CA ASN A 544 0.84 42.05 12.69
C ASN A 544 1.55 41.08 13.64
N HIS A 545 0.84 40.09 14.19
CA HIS A 545 1.46 39.03 14.99
C HIS A 545 2.51 38.27 14.18
N ILE A 546 2.13 37.79 13.00
CA ILE A 546 3.02 36.97 12.15
C ILE A 546 4.20 37.80 11.64
N LEU A 547 3.97 39.03 11.16
CA LEU A 547 5.05 39.93 10.72
C LEU A 547 6.02 40.26 11.86
N LYS A 548 5.49 40.48 13.07
CA LYS A 548 6.33 40.72 14.25
C LYS A 548 7.18 39.49 14.58
N GLN A 549 6.58 38.29 14.56
CA GLN A 549 7.32 37.06 14.82
C GLN A 549 8.38 36.77 13.76
N ASP A 550 8.06 36.99 12.48
CA ASP A 550 9.02 36.84 11.39
C ASP A 550 10.22 37.80 11.57
N ARG A 551 9.95 39.07 11.85
CA ARG A 551 11.00 40.08 12.07
C ARG A 551 11.92 39.77 13.25
N TYR A 552 11.38 39.21 14.34
CA TYR A 552 12.18 38.81 15.51
C TYR A 552 12.72 37.38 15.40
N SER A 553 12.46 36.69 14.29
CA SER A 553 13.00 35.37 14.03
C SER A 553 14.49 35.46 13.73
N GLN A 554 15.28 34.60 14.38
CA GLN A 554 16.72 34.49 14.13
C GLN A 554 17.04 33.76 12.81
N PHE A 555 16.02 33.19 12.16
CA PHE A 555 16.19 32.53 10.88
C PHE A 555 16.17 33.60 9.79
N ASP A 556 17.35 33.95 9.26
CA ASP A 556 17.47 34.71 8.01
C ASP A 556 16.57 34.04 6.95
N ASN A 557 15.47 34.70 6.59
CA ASN A 557 14.41 34.17 5.73
C ASN A 557 13.62 33.03 6.39
N SER A 558 12.81 33.33 7.40
CA SER A 558 12.01 32.31 8.07
C SER A 558 10.93 31.75 7.11
N GLU A 559 11.30 30.68 6.38
CA GLU A 559 10.37 29.91 5.53
C GLU A 559 9.13 29.43 6.33
N TYR A 560 9.23 29.42 7.66
CA TYR A 560 8.17 29.05 8.60
C TYR A 560 7.00 30.03 8.58
N TYR A 561 7.24 31.34 8.74
CA TYR A 561 6.17 32.34 8.75
C TYR A 561 5.74 32.79 7.35
N GLN A 562 6.53 32.45 6.32
CA GLN A 562 6.13 32.66 4.93
C GLN A 562 4.80 31.95 4.59
N MET A 563 4.58 30.74 5.10
CA MET A 563 3.35 29.96 4.84
C MET A 563 2.08 30.66 5.38
N PRO A 564 1.98 31.01 6.68
CA PRO A 564 0.80 31.71 7.17
C PRO A 564 0.60 33.09 6.52
N LEU A 565 1.67 33.81 6.15
CA LEU A 565 1.55 35.08 5.39
C LEU A 565 1.02 34.86 3.98
N HIS A 566 1.52 33.85 3.27
CA HIS A 566 1.02 33.47 1.96
C HIS A 566 -0.47 33.10 2.02
N LEU A 567 -0.89 32.36 3.05
CA LEU A 567 -2.30 32.02 3.25
C LEU A 567 -3.15 33.25 3.57
N LEU A 568 -2.69 34.16 4.43
CA LEU A 568 -3.39 35.42 4.71
C LEU A 568 -3.53 36.31 3.48
N PHE A 569 -2.50 36.37 2.63
CA PHE A 569 -2.57 37.12 1.38
C PHE A 569 -3.60 36.51 0.41
N LEU A 570 -3.68 35.18 0.34
CA LEU A 570 -4.74 34.51 -0.42
C LEU A 570 -6.13 34.81 0.14
N VAL A 571 -6.29 34.80 1.47
CA VAL A 571 -7.54 35.18 2.15
C VAL A 571 -7.92 36.63 1.79
N ALA A 572 -6.99 37.57 1.91
CA ALA A 572 -7.21 38.98 1.55
C ALA A 572 -7.53 39.16 0.06
N SER A 573 -6.96 38.33 -0.82
CA SER A 573 -7.14 38.45 -2.26
C SER A 573 -8.36 37.72 -2.83
N LYS A 574 -8.89 36.71 -2.11
CA LYS A 574 -9.96 35.84 -2.62
C LYS A 574 -11.21 35.81 -1.74
N VAL A 575 -11.07 35.99 -0.43
CA VAL A 575 -12.15 35.81 0.55
C VAL A 575 -12.59 37.15 1.14
N PHE A 576 -11.64 38.00 1.54
CA PHE A 576 -11.95 39.27 2.22
C PHE A 576 -11.18 40.43 1.57
N LEU A 577 -11.72 40.94 0.46
CA LEU A 577 -11.04 41.90 -0.43
C LEU A 577 -10.76 43.26 0.20
N ASP A 578 -11.55 43.65 1.21
CA ASP A 578 -11.46 44.98 1.81
C ASP A 578 -10.12 45.22 2.53
N VAL A 579 -9.47 44.16 2.98
CA VAL A 579 -8.16 44.24 3.64
C VAL A 579 -6.99 44.02 2.69
N LYS A 580 -7.24 43.82 1.39
CA LYS A 580 -6.21 43.48 0.40
C LYS A 580 -5.12 44.54 0.31
N GLU A 581 -5.51 45.80 0.10
CA GLU A 581 -4.56 46.91 -0.01
C GLU A 581 -3.75 47.08 1.27
N TYR A 582 -4.41 47.03 2.43
CA TYR A 582 -3.73 47.07 3.73
C TYR A 582 -2.71 45.92 3.88
N CYS A 583 -3.09 44.69 3.54
CA CYS A 583 -2.22 43.52 3.60
C CYS A 583 -0.98 43.68 2.72
N GLU A 584 -1.18 44.12 1.46
CA GLU A 584 -0.09 44.39 0.53
C GLU A 584 0.90 45.42 1.08
N GLN A 585 0.40 46.56 1.57
CA GLN A 585 1.24 47.63 2.12
C GLN A 585 2.03 47.15 3.34
N GLN A 586 1.38 46.48 4.30
CA GLN A 586 2.08 45.96 5.48
C GLN A 586 3.13 44.89 5.12
N LEU A 587 2.86 44.01 4.15
CA LEU A 587 3.85 43.05 3.68
C LEU A 587 5.06 43.76 3.05
N ILE A 588 4.84 44.79 2.22
CA ILE A 588 5.92 45.53 1.57
C ILE A 588 6.78 46.27 2.59
N ASP A 589 6.16 46.90 3.59
CA ASP A 589 6.85 47.74 4.57
C ASP A 589 7.62 46.94 5.62
N TYR A 590 7.12 45.76 6.01
CA TYR A 590 7.63 45.03 7.19
C TYR A 590 8.26 43.67 6.90
N TYR A 591 8.15 43.14 5.67
CA TYR A 591 8.73 41.83 5.34
C TYR A 591 10.09 41.98 4.67
N ASP A 592 11.15 41.52 5.31
CA ASP A 592 12.52 41.88 4.92
C ASP A 592 12.97 41.23 3.60
N ASN A 593 12.64 39.97 3.33
CA ASN A 593 13.15 39.25 2.16
C ASN A 593 12.34 39.52 0.88
N LEU A 594 12.94 40.25 -0.08
CA LEU A 594 12.29 40.59 -1.36
C LEU A 594 11.84 39.37 -2.18
N TYR A 595 12.63 38.30 -2.31
CA TYR A 595 12.25 37.13 -3.12
C TYR A 595 10.98 36.47 -2.55
N SER A 596 10.94 36.27 -1.25
CA SER A 596 9.83 35.62 -0.54
C SER A 596 8.61 36.53 -0.45
N LEU A 597 8.80 37.85 -0.34
CA LEU A 597 7.73 38.84 -0.48
C LEU A 597 7.08 38.73 -1.87
N LEU A 598 7.87 38.71 -2.94
CA LEU A 598 7.35 38.56 -4.31
C LEU A 598 6.62 37.23 -4.48
N LEU A 599 7.11 36.14 -3.85
CA LEU A 599 6.41 34.86 -3.85
C LEU A 599 5.03 34.95 -3.19
N ILE A 600 4.92 35.66 -2.06
CA ILE A 600 3.64 35.89 -1.37
C ILE A 600 2.71 36.71 -2.26
N LEU A 601 3.17 37.87 -2.73
CA LEU A 601 2.33 38.80 -3.50
C LEU A 601 1.88 38.22 -4.85
N SER A 602 2.70 37.37 -5.49
CA SER A 602 2.38 36.74 -6.78
C SER A 602 1.54 35.47 -6.68
N SER A 603 1.16 35.05 -5.46
CA SER A 603 0.37 33.83 -5.23
C SER A 603 -1.09 33.92 -5.68
N SER A 604 -1.59 35.14 -5.91
CA SER A 604 -2.94 35.41 -6.40
C SER A 604 -2.91 35.75 -7.88
N GLU A 605 -3.93 35.29 -8.63
CA GLU A 605 -4.14 35.70 -10.03
C GLU A 605 -4.53 37.19 -10.15
N LYS A 606 -4.92 37.84 -9.04
CA LYS A 606 -5.26 39.26 -9.01
C LYS A 606 -3.99 40.11 -8.82
N SER A 607 -3.82 41.09 -9.70
CA SER A 607 -2.79 42.14 -9.57
C SER A 607 -2.88 42.83 -8.20
N ILE A 608 -1.72 43.27 -7.69
CA ILE A 608 -1.64 44.16 -6.53
C ILE A 608 -2.22 45.55 -6.85
N CYS A 609 -2.65 46.28 -5.81
CA CYS A 609 -3.22 47.62 -5.93
C CYS A 609 -2.17 48.64 -6.39
N ASP A 610 -2.60 49.72 -7.05
CA ASP A 610 -1.67 50.70 -7.64
C ASP A 610 -0.85 51.44 -6.58
N SER A 611 -1.42 51.70 -5.40
CA SER A 611 -0.69 52.24 -4.24
C SER A 611 0.45 51.31 -3.81
N SER A 612 0.18 50.01 -3.70
CA SER A 612 1.17 48.98 -3.38
C SER A 612 2.23 48.82 -4.48
N LYS A 613 1.86 49.01 -5.76
CA LYS A 613 2.83 48.99 -6.89
C LYS A 613 3.89 50.07 -6.74
N MET A 614 3.53 51.26 -6.26
CA MET A 614 4.51 52.33 -6.04
C MET A 614 5.53 51.91 -4.98
N LEU A 615 5.06 51.39 -3.84
CA LEU A 615 5.93 50.96 -2.73
C LEU A 615 6.87 49.82 -3.12
N ILE A 616 6.36 48.77 -3.77
CA ILE A 616 7.21 47.64 -4.18
C ILE A 616 8.23 48.05 -5.24
N ASN A 617 7.90 48.99 -6.13
CA ASN A 617 8.86 49.50 -7.13
C ASN A 617 10.03 50.24 -6.46
N GLU A 618 9.81 50.97 -5.37
CA GLU A 618 10.88 51.59 -4.61
C GLU A 618 11.85 50.54 -4.03
N ARG A 619 11.32 49.44 -3.49
CA ARG A 619 12.13 48.32 -3.01
C ARG A 619 12.86 47.61 -4.15
N LEU A 620 12.17 47.33 -5.26
CA LEU A 620 12.79 46.71 -6.43
C LEU A 620 13.97 47.53 -6.95
N ASN A 621 13.84 48.85 -7.05
CA ASN A 621 14.94 49.73 -7.48
C ASN A 621 16.19 49.64 -6.58
N ARG A 622 16.00 49.35 -5.28
CA ARG A 622 17.09 49.25 -4.30
C ARG A 622 17.69 47.84 -4.21
N GLU A 623 16.84 46.81 -4.23
CA GLU A 623 17.20 45.45 -3.81
C GLU A 623 17.33 44.45 -4.99
N TYR A 624 16.61 44.67 -6.10
CA TYR A 624 16.49 43.68 -7.19
C TYR A 624 17.82 43.29 -7.83
N LEU A 625 18.64 44.28 -8.19
CA LEU A 625 19.94 44.03 -8.84
C LEU A 625 20.87 43.21 -7.94
N PHE A 626 20.86 43.50 -6.64
CA PHE A 626 21.64 42.76 -5.65
C PHE A 626 21.14 41.31 -5.51
N LEU A 627 19.83 41.12 -5.40
CA LEU A 627 19.20 39.81 -5.31
C LEU A 627 19.48 38.96 -6.56
N ARG A 628 19.28 39.51 -7.76
CA ARG A 628 19.54 38.83 -9.03
C ARG A 628 21.00 38.42 -9.16
N LYS A 629 21.93 39.31 -8.80
CA LYS A 629 23.38 39.02 -8.79
C LYS A 629 23.72 37.92 -7.78
N LYS A 630 23.14 37.95 -6.58
CA LYS A 630 23.32 36.91 -5.54
C LYS A 630 22.85 35.54 -6.02
N LEU A 631 21.66 35.45 -6.64
CA LEU A 631 21.12 34.19 -7.17
C LEU A 631 21.96 33.64 -8.33
N ASN A 632 22.38 34.51 -9.27
CA ASN A 632 23.26 34.14 -10.38
C ASN A 632 24.62 33.64 -9.89
N ASN A 633 25.25 34.34 -8.95
CA ASN A 633 26.52 33.92 -8.35
C ASN A 633 26.43 32.58 -7.60
N SER A 634 25.22 32.19 -7.18
CA SER A 634 24.93 30.93 -6.50
C SER A 634 24.49 29.82 -7.46
N ASN A 635 24.58 30.04 -8.78
CA ASN A 635 24.12 29.13 -9.85
C ASN A 635 22.63 28.73 -9.74
N GLN A 636 21.76 29.62 -9.22
CA GLN A 636 20.32 29.37 -9.06
C GLN A 636 19.50 29.96 -10.22
N ALA A 637 19.77 29.51 -11.45
CA ALA A 637 19.11 30.02 -12.67
C ALA A 637 17.58 29.88 -12.63
N ASP A 638 17.06 28.78 -12.10
CA ASP A 638 15.63 28.53 -11.97
C ASP A 638 14.93 29.58 -11.11
N LYS A 639 15.56 30.02 -10.00
CA LYS A 639 15.02 31.07 -9.12
C LYS A 639 15.01 32.45 -9.78
N VAL A 640 15.96 32.72 -10.68
CA VAL A 640 15.98 33.96 -11.45
C VAL A 640 14.82 33.98 -12.45
N GLN A 641 14.59 32.88 -13.17
CA GLN A 641 13.44 32.75 -14.06
C GLN A 641 12.11 32.85 -13.31
N GLU A 642 12.03 32.24 -12.14
CA GLU A 642 10.86 32.34 -11.27
C GLU A 642 10.60 33.78 -10.83
N LEU A 643 11.65 34.50 -10.45
CA LEU A 643 11.55 35.91 -10.04
C LEU A 643 11.06 36.81 -11.19
N GLU A 644 11.58 36.61 -12.41
CA GLU A 644 11.10 37.32 -13.61
C GLU A 644 9.61 37.00 -13.89
N LYS A 645 9.21 35.75 -13.69
CA LYS A 645 7.80 35.34 -13.80
C LYS A 645 6.92 36.00 -12.74
N MET A 646 7.37 36.11 -11.49
CA MET A 646 6.62 36.79 -10.42
C MET A 646 6.39 38.27 -10.74
N LEU A 647 7.40 38.97 -11.25
CA LEU A 647 7.27 40.37 -11.67
C LEU A 647 6.24 40.55 -12.79
N ASN A 648 6.24 39.64 -13.76
CA ASN A 648 5.24 39.63 -14.83
C ASN A 648 3.82 39.41 -14.30
N VAL A 649 3.63 38.46 -13.37
CA VAL A 649 2.32 38.21 -12.72
C VAL A 649 1.83 39.45 -11.96
N LEU A 650 2.75 40.19 -11.33
CA LEU A 650 2.43 41.40 -10.57
C LEU A 650 2.25 42.66 -11.46
N ASN A 651 2.47 42.55 -12.77
CA ASN A 651 2.52 43.68 -13.71
C ASN A 651 3.53 44.76 -13.28
N LEU A 652 4.66 44.34 -12.70
CA LEU A 652 5.76 45.22 -12.31
C LEU A 652 6.78 45.20 -13.45
N GLY A 653 6.83 46.27 -14.23
CA GLY A 653 7.71 46.36 -15.39
C GLY A 653 9.18 46.21 -14.99
N THR A 654 9.92 45.32 -15.64
CA THR A 654 11.38 45.31 -15.57
C THR A 654 11.90 46.49 -16.40
N LYS A 655 12.26 47.61 -15.75
CA LYS A 655 13.17 48.55 -16.41
C LYS A 655 14.51 47.83 -16.55
N SER A 656 14.83 47.52 -17.80
CA SER A 656 16.07 46.89 -18.27
C SER A 656 17.31 47.63 -17.78
#